data_AF-A0A0C7R380-F1
#
_entry.id   AF-A0A0C7R380-F1
#
_cell.length_a   1.000
_cell.length_b   1.000
_cell.length_c   1.000
_cell.angle_alpha   90.00
_cell.angle_beta   90.00
_cell.angle_gamma   90.00
#
_symmetry.space_group_name_H-M   'P 1'
#
loop_
_entity.id
_entity.type
_entity.pdbx_description
1 polymer ?
#
loop_
_entity_poly.entity_id
_entity_poly.type
_entity_poly.pdbx_seq_one_letter_code
_entity_poly.pdbx_strand_id
1 'polypeptide(L)'
;MSKHLSMDIRVPIEPDNPSICRHEDLCIKCGSCRDVCTNYIGVNKTYSLENTNDIAVCINCGQCANVCPVSSITEVYDFNKVQEAINDKNKVVIFSTSPSVRVSLGEEFEMPDGSFVEGKMVALLRKLGAHYVLDTNFAADLTIAEEAAELVERLTTKNKPLPQFTSCCPGWVKYAEIYHPDILNHISSTKSPIGMQGPTIKTYFANKMGINPSDIVNVALTPCTAKKYEILRNEMNASSKYHDIPNMRDMDYVITTRELAIWAKENNIDFNSLVDSSFDKLMGKASGAGVIFGNTGGVMEAALRTAYAYITKNPPPDLFYDLETVRGLEGVREASFKINDETINIAVVYGTKQASEFINYIKNGNKKYHFIEVMTCPGGCIGGGGQPKDIQFKGDKLREKRIEGLYKRDSSMDLRLSHENEEIKKLYEEFYGKPLSELSEKMLHTSYFNKSNYLGGKNMSTSVKYRCTVCGYIHEGELPEGFKCPICKSPASAFVKIEDANQTNSNSNSKNDKQETNKYAGTKTEQNLKEALAGESIARNKYTFFADVAKNEGYEQIYQLFLKTAGNEREHAKLWFKELGYLGDTSDNLLHGAEGEHYEWTDMYARFAKDAEEEGFFDLAEKFIEVGKIEKSHEDRYRKLLNNVQMKQVFEKSGETMWECLNCGHLVMGKKAPDVCPVCKYAQGFFEVRAENY
;
A
#
# COMPACT_ATOMS: atom_id res chain seq x y z
N MET A 1 19.94 -11.27 20.68
CA MET A 1 19.74 -9.80 20.63
C MET A 1 19.47 -9.45 19.19
N SER A 2 18.44 -8.65 18.91
CA SER A 2 18.17 -8.18 17.55
C SER A 2 19.31 -7.26 17.09
N LYS A 3 19.71 -7.38 15.83
CA LYS A 3 20.67 -6.50 15.14
C LYS A 3 20.05 -5.14 14.80
N HIS A 4 18.72 -5.04 14.85
CA HIS A 4 17.97 -3.81 14.62
C HIS A 4 17.49 -3.21 15.94
N LEU A 5 17.33 -1.87 15.97
CA LEU A 5 16.55 -1.25 17.03
C LEU A 5 15.06 -1.59 16.83
N SER A 6 14.28 -1.45 17.91
CA SER A 6 12.83 -1.65 17.85
C SER A 6 12.21 -0.90 16.67
N MET A 7 11.31 -1.58 15.95
CA MET A 7 10.52 -1.04 14.86
C MET A 7 9.57 0.09 15.31
N ASP A 8 9.38 0.25 16.63
CA ASP A 8 8.69 1.39 17.24
C ASP A 8 9.56 2.63 17.32
N ILE A 9 10.89 2.54 17.16
CA ILE A 9 11.79 3.69 17.19
C ILE A 9 12.10 4.15 15.76
N ARG A 10 12.45 3.22 14.88
CA ARG A 10 12.85 3.51 13.49
C ARG A 10 12.64 2.28 12.60
N VAL A 11 12.47 2.50 11.29
CA VAL A 11 12.38 1.40 10.32
C VAL A 11 13.67 0.55 10.32
N PRO A 12 13.63 -0.78 10.28
CA PRO A 12 14.84 -1.59 10.12
C PRO A 12 15.31 -1.55 8.64
N ILE A 13 16.63 -1.53 8.42
CA ILE A 13 17.23 -1.51 7.07
C ILE A 13 18.41 -2.48 7.10
N GLU A 14 18.44 -3.42 6.15
CA GLU A 14 19.57 -4.35 6.03
C GLU A 14 20.83 -3.64 5.50
N PRO A 15 22.03 -3.98 6.01
CA PRO A 15 23.28 -3.39 5.53
C PRO A 15 23.56 -3.63 4.04
N ASP A 16 23.08 -4.74 3.49
CA ASP A 16 23.23 -5.13 2.08
C ASP A 16 22.06 -4.67 1.19
N ASN A 17 21.17 -3.82 1.71
CA ASN A 17 20.08 -3.27 0.92
C ASN A 17 20.64 -2.49 -0.28
N PRO A 18 20.32 -2.85 -1.53
CA PRO A 18 20.96 -2.26 -2.71
C PRO A 18 20.45 -0.86 -3.04
N SER A 19 19.43 -0.37 -2.34
CA SER A 19 18.72 0.86 -2.72
C SER A 19 18.94 1.99 -1.73
N ILE A 20 18.98 1.68 -0.44
CA ILE A 20 19.15 2.64 0.65
C ILE A 20 20.07 2.07 1.72
N CYS A 21 20.82 2.94 2.40
CA CYS A 21 21.66 2.58 3.52
C CYS A 21 21.38 3.48 4.73
N ARG A 22 21.99 3.13 5.88
CA ARG A 22 21.90 3.92 7.11
C ARG A 22 23.28 4.25 7.67
N HIS A 23 23.51 5.52 7.96
CA HIS A 23 24.61 6.03 8.77
C HIS A 23 24.14 6.08 10.23
N GLU A 24 24.59 5.12 11.02
CA GLU A 24 24.11 4.87 12.39
C GLU A 24 24.45 6.01 13.35
N ASP A 25 25.63 6.61 13.19
CA ASP A 25 26.15 7.74 13.95
C ASP A 25 25.34 9.03 13.78
N LEU A 26 24.71 9.21 12.62
CA LEU A 26 23.85 10.37 12.34
C LEU A 26 22.42 10.19 12.87
N CYS A 27 22.01 8.98 13.29
CA CYS A 27 20.62 8.69 13.60
C CYS A 27 20.16 9.30 14.94
N ILE A 28 19.34 10.35 14.87
CA ILE A 28 18.75 10.99 16.06
C ILE A 28 17.48 10.31 16.60
N LYS A 29 17.08 9.15 16.05
CA LYS A 29 15.93 8.35 16.51
C LYS A 29 14.59 9.12 16.57
N CYS A 30 14.38 10.06 15.65
CA CYS A 30 13.20 10.93 15.62
C CYS A 30 11.87 10.26 15.22
N GLY A 31 11.89 9.02 14.72
CA GLY A 31 10.68 8.29 14.30
C GLY A 31 10.15 8.61 12.89
N SER A 32 10.60 9.67 12.21
CA SER A 32 10.04 10.05 10.90
C SER A 32 10.10 8.95 9.84
N CYS A 33 11.20 8.17 9.81
CA CYS A 33 11.35 7.04 8.91
C CYS A 33 10.40 5.87 9.22
N ARG A 34 10.08 5.65 10.51
CA ARG A 34 9.06 4.70 10.97
C ARG A 34 7.68 5.17 10.53
N ASP A 35 7.36 6.44 10.75
CA ASP A 35 6.03 6.99 10.51
C ASP A 35 5.67 6.95 9.02
N VAL A 36 6.57 7.38 8.13
CA VAL A 36 6.30 7.29 6.68
C VAL A 36 6.19 5.83 6.21
N CYS A 37 6.99 4.93 6.76
CA CYS A 37 6.98 3.51 6.37
C CYS A 37 5.73 2.77 6.91
N THR A 38 5.18 3.22 8.04
CA THR A 38 3.99 2.64 8.70
C THR A 38 2.71 3.21 8.11
N ASN A 39 2.58 4.54 8.14
CA ASN A 39 1.31 5.23 7.89
C ASN A 39 1.01 5.35 6.40
N TYR A 40 2.05 5.54 5.58
CA TYR A 40 1.91 5.79 4.14
C TYR A 40 2.29 4.57 3.29
N ILE A 41 3.47 3.99 3.53
CA ILE A 41 3.93 2.83 2.75
C ILE A 41 3.24 1.53 3.18
N GLY A 42 2.89 1.37 4.46
CA GLY A 42 2.23 0.16 4.96
C GLY A 42 3.12 -1.08 4.93
N VAL A 43 4.40 -0.93 5.26
CA VAL A 43 5.36 -2.06 5.41
C VAL A 43 5.82 -2.20 6.85
N ASN A 44 6.26 -1.11 7.49
CA ASN A 44 6.66 -1.19 8.90
C ASN A 44 5.44 -1.56 9.77
N LYS A 45 5.65 -2.39 10.80
CA LYS A 45 4.63 -2.98 11.68
C LYS A 45 3.66 -4.00 11.05
N THR A 46 3.89 -4.41 9.80
CA THR A 46 3.11 -5.51 9.17
C THR A 46 3.77 -6.89 9.32
N TYR A 47 4.96 -6.93 9.91
CA TYR A 47 5.72 -8.14 10.23
C TYR A 47 6.47 -7.92 11.54
N SER A 48 6.97 -8.99 12.15
CA SER A 48 7.89 -8.92 13.29
C SER A 48 9.30 -9.35 12.86
N LEU A 49 10.31 -8.71 13.44
CA LEU A 49 11.71 -9.13 13.25
C LEU A 49 11.92 -10.55 13.76
N GLU A 50 11.23 -10.97 14.81
CA GLU A 50 11.29 -12.35 15.30
C GLU A 50 10.89 -13.37 14.24
N ASN A 51 9.74 -13.17 13.58
CA ASN A 51 9.25 -14.12 12.58
C ASN A 51 10.15 -14.17 11.34
N THR A 52 10.82 -13.06 11.03
CA THR A 52 11.66 -12.90 9.85
C THR A 52 13.12 -13.27 10.09
N ASN A 53 13.44 -13.95 11.20
CA ASN A 53 14.83 -14.26 11.61
C ASN A 53 15.70 -13.00 11.67
N ASP A 54 15.11 -11.92 12.19
CA ASP A 54 15.71 -10.60 12.34
C ASP A 54 16.08 -9.93 11.01
N ILE A 55 15.39 -10.29 9.91
CA ILE A 55 15.61 -9.71 8.57
C ILE A 55 14.52 -8.67 8.28
N ALA A 56 14.94 -7.46 7.94
CA ALA A 56 14.03 -6.37 7.59
C ALA A 56 13.32 -6.63 6.25
N VAL A 57 11.99 -6.58 6.26
CA VAL A 57 11.18 -6.53 5.04
C VAL A 57 11.13 -5.09 4.53
N CYS A 58 11.60 -4.90 3.30
CA CYS A 58 11.71 -3.59 2.66
C CYS A 58 11.33 -3.69 1.17
N ILE A 59 10.54 -2.73 0.69
CA ILE A 59 10.17 -2.61 -0.74
C ILE A 59 11.05 -1.64 -1.53
N ASN A 60 12.15 -1.16 -0.92
CA ASN A 60 13.17 -0.32 -1.54
C ASN A 60 12.72 1.08 -2.02
N CYS A 61 11.51 1.52 -1.68
CA CYS A 61 10.91 2.76 -2.21
C CYS A 61 11.64 4.08 -1.83
N GLY A 62 12.44 4.05 -0.76
CA GLY A 62 13.29 5.16 -0.34
C GLY A 62 12.55 6.33 0.34
N GLN A 63 11.26 6.21 0.63
CA GLN A 63 10.52 7.30 1.32
C GLN A 63 11.10 7.60 2.71
N CYS A 64 11.66 6.59 3.40
CA CYS A 64 12.38 6.80 4.65
C CYS A 64 13.65 7.65 4.50
N ALA A 65 14.32 7.60 3.34
CA ALA A 65 15.46 8.47 3.04
C ALA A 65 15.01 9.91 2.80
N ASN A 66 13.90 10.09 2.07
CA ASN A 66 13.32 11.42 1.78
C ASN A 66 12.95 12.20 3.05
N VAL A 67 12.35 11.52 4.04
CA VAL A 67 11.90 12.17 5.28
C VAL A 67 12.97 12.24 6.38
N CYS A 68 14.17 11.70 6.14
CA CYS A 68 15.22 11.71 7.16
C CYS A 68 15.87 13.10 7.26
N PRO A 69 15.69 13.83 8.38
CA PRO A 69 16.11 15.24 8.47
C PRO A 69 17.62 15.43 8.57
N VAL A 70 18.32 14.43 9.10
CA VAL A 70 19.77 14.44 9.33
C VAL A 70 20.54 13.62 8.29
N SER A 71 19.86 13.16 7.24
CA SER A 71 20.44 12.28 6.21
C SER A 71 21.15 11.04 6.78
N SER A 72 20.68 10.54 7.92
CA SER A 72 21.09 9.23 8.45
C SER A 72 20.63 8.09 7.55
N ILE A 73 19.59 8.29 6.73
CA ILE A 73 19.20 7.35 5.66
C ILE A 73 19.36 8.07 4.33
N THR A 74 20.12 7.44 3.43
CA THR A 74 20.41 7.88 2.07
C THR A 74 20.21 6.72 1.10
N GLU A 75 20.19 7.02 -0.19
CA GLU A 75 20.35 6.02 -1.23
C GLU A 75 21.77 5.45 -1.23
N VAL A 76 21.92 4.21 -1.71
CA VAL A 76 23.25 3.66 -1.98
C VAL A 76 23.84 4.39 -3.19
N TYR A 77 24.99 5.04 -3.02
CA TYR A 77 25.63 5.77 -4.11
C TYR A 77 26.30 4.83 -5.11
N ASP A 78 25.83 4.84 -6.36
CA ASP A 78 26.41 4.12 -7.49
C ASP A 78 27.17 5.06 -8.44
N PHE A 79 27.04 6.38 -8.31
CA PHE A 79 27.72 7.34 -9.21
C PHE A 79 29.25 7.18 -9.22
N ASN A 80 29.87 6.73 -8.12
CA ASN A 80 31.30 6.41 -8.07
C ASN A 80 31.68 5.28 -9.07
N LYS A 81 30.86 4.23 -9.17
CA LYS A 81 31.08 3.13 -10.14
C LYS A 81 30.90 3.63 -11.57
N VAL A 82 29.99 4.59 -11.77
CA VAL A 82 29.78 5.23 -13.06
C VAL A 82 30.96 6.13 -13.43
N GLN A 83 31.55 6.86 -12.48
CA GLN A 83 32.80 7.61 -12.69
C GLN A 83 33.95 6.70 -13.10
N GLU A 84 34.11 5.55 -12.44
CA GLU A 84 35.09 4.53 -12.84
C GLU A 84 34.87 4.07 -14.29
N ALA A 85 33.62 3.76 -14.66
CA ALA A 85 33.27 3.37 -16.01
C ALA A 85 33.53 4.47 -17.06
N ILE A 86 33.30 5.74 -16.73
CA ILE A 86 33.58 6.88 -17.62
C ILE A 86 35.09 7.04 -17.85
N ASN A 87 35.92 6.72 -16.86
CA ASN A 87 37.36 6.82 -16.97
C ASN A 87 37.99 5.62 -17.72
N ASP A 88 37.26 4.53 -17.93
CA ASP A 88 37.71 3.38 -18.73
C ASP A 88 37.50 3.65 -20.22
N LYS A 89 38.60 3.80 -20.96
CA LYS A 89 38.61 4.07 -22.40
C LYS A 89 38.00 2.96 -23.26
N ASN A 90 37.81 1.75 -22.70
CA ASN A 90 37.20 0.63 -23.39
C ASN A 90 35.68 0.57 -23.17
N LYS A 91 35.11 1.47 -22.36
CA LYS A 91 33.69 1.49 -22.05
C LYS A 91 32.97 2.62 -22.76
N VAL A 92 31.73 2.33 -23.15
CA VAL A 92 30.78 3.29 -23.69
C VAL A 92 29.68 3.49 -22.66
N VAL A 93 29.73 4.62 -21.96
CA VAL A 93 28.77 4.94 -20.90
C VAL A 93 27.56 5.67 -21.49
N ILE A 94 26.40 5.05 -21.35
CA ILE A 94 25.11 5.55 -21.86
C ILE A 94 24.21 5.89 -20.67
N PHE A 95 23.63 7.08 -20.67
CA PHE A 95 22.63 7.49 -19.67
C PHE A 95 21.23 7.49 -20.26
N SER A 96 20.27 6.92 -19.55
CA SER A 96 18.83 7.02 -19.82
C SER A 96 18.15 7.82 -18.70
N THR A 97 17.51 8.95 -19.03
CA THR A 97 16.99 9.88 -18.03
C THR A 97 15.47 9.82 -17.87
N SER A 98 14.99 9.51 -16.67
CA SER A 98 13.55 9.43 -16.34
C SER A 98 12.81 10.78 -16.43
N PRO A 99 11.49 10.77 -16.66
CA PRO A 99 10.71 12.01 -16.81
C PRO A 99 10.78 12.92 -15.58
N SER A 100 10.63 12.39 -14.36
CA SER A 100 10.56 13.25 -13.17
C SER A 100 11.88 13.91 -12.76
N VAL A 101 13.02 13.52 -13.33
CA VAL A 101 14.32 14.12 -13.00
C VAL A 101 14.38 15.55 -13.51
N ARG A 102 13.84 15.79 -14.72
CA ARG A 102 13.91 17.08 -15.39
C ARG A 102 12.97 18.14 -14.80
N VAL A 103 12.12 17.81 -13.84
CA VAL A 103 11.25 18.78 -13.12
C VAL A 103 11.67 18.99 -11.66
N SER A 104 12.68 18.28 -11.19
CA SER A 104 13.14 18.37 -9.80
C SER A 104 14.63 18.66 -9.67
N LEU A 105 15.48 18.24 -10.62
CA LEU A 105 16.94 18.41 -10.55
C LEU A 105 17.35 19.88 -10.31
N GLY A 106 16.63 20.84 -10.90
CA GLY A 106 16.92 22.27 -10.71
C GLY A 106 16.80 22.74 -9.26
N GLU A 107 16.03 22.07 -8.42
CA GLU A 107 15.85 22.43 -7.00
C GLU A 107 17.17 22.30 -6.22
N GLU A 108 18.04 21.36 -6.61
CA GLU A 108 19.37 21.18 -6.02
C GLU A 108 20.35 22.32 -6.38
N PHE A 109 19.97 23.15 -7.34
CA PHE A 109 20.75 24.29 -7.85
C PHE A 109 19.97 25.62 -7.71
N GLU A 110 19.06 25.67 -6.73
CA GLU A 110 18.30 26.86 -6.33
C GLU A 110 17.37 27.42 -7.42
N MET A 111 17.04 26.62 -8.43
CA MET A 111 16.02 26.99 -9.42
C MET A 111 14.61 26.85 -8.82
N PRO A 112 13.61 27.58 -9.34
CA PRO A 112 12.23 27.47 -8.87
C PRO A 112 11.67 26.04 -8.94
N ASP A 113 10.86 25.66 -7.95
CA ASP A 113 10.18 24.36 -7.91
C ASP A 113 9.42 24.08 -9.21
N GLY A 114 9.57 22.87 -9.77
CA GLY A 114 8.90 22.48 -11.01
C GLY A 114 9.55 23.01 -12.29
N SER A 115 10.71 23.67 -12.21
CA SER A 115 11.47 24.10 -13.39
C SER A 115 11.81 22.90 -14.28
N PHE A 116 11.47 22.99 -15.57
CA PHE A 116 11.76 21.96 -16.57
C PHE A 116 13.18 22.14 -17.13
N VAL A 117 14.15 21.37 -16.62
CA VAL A 117 15.61 21.54 -16.84
C VAL A 117 16.23 20.47 -17.74
N GLU A 118 15.48 19.95 -18.70
CA GLU A 118 15.92 18.88 -19.62
C GLU A 118 17.25 19.19 -20.32
N GLY A 119 17.35 20.36 -20.96
CA GLY A 119 18.55 20.75 -21.71
C GLY A 119 19.80 20.83 -20.83
N LYS A 120 19.68 21.40 -19.62
CA LYS A 120 20.79 21.49 -18.65
C LYS A 120 21.15 20.14 -18.05
N MET A 121 20.17 19.28 -17.81
CA MET A 121 20.41 17.90 -17.36
C MET A 121 21.25 17.13 -18.37
N VAL A 122 20.91 17.20 -19.67
CA VAL A 122 21.69 16.55 -20.73
C VAL A 122 23.10 17.16 -20.84
N ALA A 123 23.21 18.50 -20.78
CA ALA A 123 24.49 19.19 -20.78
C ALA A 123 25.39 18.77 -19.61
N LEU A 124 24.81 18.62 -18.42
CA LEU A 124 25.51 18.18 -17.22
C LEU A 124 26.07 16.77 -17.40
N LEU A 125 25.25 15.81 -17.86
CA LEU A 125 25.70 14.43 -18.09
C LEU A 125 26.85 14.37 -19.10
N ARG A 126 26.78 15.16 -20.18
CA ARG A 126 27.89 15.27 -21.15
C ARG A 126 29.15 15.85 -20.53
N LYS A 127 29.02 16.91 -19.72
CA LYS A 127 30.14 17.51 -19.00
C LYS A 127 30.79 16.54 -18.01
N LEU A 128 30.01 15.61 -17.45
CA LEU A 128 30.46 14.55 -16.57
C LEU A 128 31.08 13.33 -17.30
N GLY A 129 31.03 13.30 -18.64
CA GLY A 129 31.68 12.27 -19.46
C GLY A 129 30.75 11.21 -20.06
N ALA A 130 29.44 11.46 -20.12
CA ALA A 130 28.52 10.59 -20.86
C ALA A 130 28.90 10.51 -22.36
N HIS A 131 28.94 9.29 -22.92
CA HIS A 131 29.15 9.08 -24.35
C HIS A 131 27.85 9.28 -25.13
N TYR A 132 26.73 8.79 -24.57
CA TYR A 132 25.38 9.00 -25.10
C TYR A 132 24.42 9.34 -23.96
N VAL A 133 23.49 10.25 -24.23
CA VAL A 133 22.40 10.62 -23.34
C VAL A 133 21.08 10.42 -24.08
N LEU A 134 20.31 9.44 -23.61
CA LEU A 134 19.04 8.98 -24.16
C LEU A 134 17.88 9.33 -23.22
N ASP A 135 16.66 9.28 -23.74
CA ASP A 135 15.47 9.62 -22.97
C ASP A 135 14.70 8.35 -22.56
N THR A 136 14.43 8.18 -21.27
CA THR A 136 13.57 7.08 -20.78
C THR A 136 12.11 7.28 -21.21
N ASN A 137 11.70 8.49 -21.59
CA ASN A 137 10.36 8.74 -22.12
C ASN A 137 10.13 8.01 -23.46
N PHE A 138 11.19 7.77 -24.25
CA PHE A 138 11.11 6.87 -25.41
C PHE A 138 10.67 5.47 -24.97
N ALA A 139 11.30 4.93 -23.93
CA ALA A 139 10.94 3.63 -23.40
C ALA A 139 9.61 3.61 -22.65
N ALA A 140 9.13 4.77 -22.17
CA ALA A 140 7.77 4.92 -21.68
C ALA A 140 6.76 4.76 -22.81
N ASP A 141 7.01 5.35 -23.98
CA ASP A 141 6.19 5.09 -25.17
C ASP A 141 6.21 3.62 -25.58
N LEU A 142 7.38 2.96 -25.49
CA LEU A 142 7.52 1.53 -25.72
C LEU A 142 6.70 0.70 -24.73
N THR A 143 6.73 1.08 -23.46
CA THR A 143 5.93 0.44 -22.40
C THR A 143 4.45 0.58 -22.68
N ILE A 144 3.99 1.75 -23.12
CA ILE A 144 2.59 1.96 -23.49
C ILE A 144 2.18 1.14 -24.71
N ALA A 145 3.04 1.03 -25.71
CA ALA A 145 2.75 0.21 -26.89
C ALA A 145 2.49 -1.25 -26.51
N GLU A 146 3.25 -1.81 -25.57
CA GLU A 146 3.05 -3.18 -25.06
C GLU A 146 1.91 -3.28 -24.04
N GLU A 147 1.83 -2.38 -23.06
CA GLU A 147 0.89 -2.47 -21.93
C GLU A 147 -0.56 -2.18 -22.37
N ALA A 148 -0.73 -1.25 -23.32
CA ALA A 148 -2.02 -1.04 -23.97
C ALA A 148 -2.40 -2.23 -24.86
N ALA A 149 -1.45 -2.84 -25.58
CA ALA A 149 -1.72 -4.06 -26.34
C ALA A 149 -2.14 -5.22 -25.42
N GLU A 150 -1.45 -5.41 -24.29
CA GLU A 150 -1.81 -6.42 -23.28
C GLU A 150 -3.21 -6.15 -22.72
N LEU A 151 -3.55 -4.89 -22.39
CA LEU A 151 -4.89 -4.54 -21.91
C LEU A 151 -5.97 -4.86 -22.96
N VAL A 152 -5.73 -4.50 -24.22
CA VAL A 152 -6.66 -4.78 -25.32
C VAL A 152 -6.82 -6.28 -25.53
N GLU A 153 -5.74 -7.07 -25.45
CA GLU A 153 -5.81 -8.52 -25.53
C GLU A 153 -6.64 -9.12 -24.38
N ARG A 154 -6.46 -8.64 -23.14
CA ARG A 154 -7.25 -9.10 -21.98
C ARG A 154 -8.74 -8.78 -22.13
N LEU A 155 -9.06 -7.57 -22.61
CA LEU A 155 -10.44 -7.14 -22.84
C LEU A 155 -11.12 -7.98 -23.93
N THR A 156 -10.43 -8.24 -25.04
CA THR A 156 -11.02 -8.85 -26.23
C THR A 156 -10.98 -10.38 -26.23
N THR A 157 -9.88 -10.97 -25.78
CA THR A 157 -9.67 -12.44 -25.83
C THR A 157 -9.95 -13.13 -24.51
N LYS A 158 -9.94 -12.39 -23.38
CA LYS A 158 -10.09 -12.92 -22.01
C LYS A 158 -9.06 -14.00 -21.66
N ASN A 159 -7.87 -13.93 -22.25
CA ASN A 159 -6.76 -14.87 -22.01
C ASN A 159 -6.11 -14.74 -20.62
N LYS A 160 -6.21 -13.58 -19.98
CA LYS A 160 -5.71 -13.28 -18.62
C LYS A 160 -6.75 -12.49 -17.83
N PRO A 161 -6.67 -12.48 -16.48
CA PRO A 161 -7.71 -11.88 -15.67
C PRO A 161 -7.67 -10.34 -15.65
N LEU A 162 -8.83 -9.75 -15.40
CA LEU A 162 -9.04 -8.32 -15.13
C LEU A 162 -9.39 -8.11 -13.64
N PRO A 163 -9.05 -6.96 -13.02
CA PRO A 163 -8.37 -5.81 -13.64
C PRO A 163 -6.90 -6.11 -13.98
N GLN A 164 -6.35 -5.44 -14.99
CA GLN A 164 -4.90 -5.37 -15.22
C GLN A 164 -4.31 -4.30 -14.30
N PHE A 165 -3.29 -4.65 -13.50
CA PHE A 165 -2.52 -3.66 -12.73
C PHE A 165 -1.27 -3.26 -13.48
N THR A 166 -0.89 -1.97 -13.43
CA THR A 166 0.39 -1.53 -13.99
C THR A 166 1.58 -2.16 -13.26
N SER A 167 2.70 -2.32 -13.95
CA SER A 167 3.91 -2.98 -13.42
C SER A 167 5.16 -2.09 -13.33
N CYS A 168 5.10 -0.84 -13.81
CA CYS A 168 6.28 -0.01 -14.00
C CYS A 168 6.95 0.48 -12.69
N CYS A 169 6.21 0.45 -11.57
CA CYS A 169 6.68 0.87 -10.25
C CYS A 169 7.25 -0.34 -9.46
N PRO A 170 8.59 -0.44 -9.28
CA PRO A 170 9.20 -1.62 -8.64
C PRO A 170 8.88 -1.74 -7.15
N GLY A 171 8.62 -0.63 -6.46
CA GLY A 171 8.15 -0.65 -5.07
C GLY A 171 6.78 -1.33 -4.96
N TRP A 172 5.88 -1.03 -5.89
CA TRP A 172 4.56 -1.65 -5.99
C TRP A 172 4.68 -3.13 -6.35
N VAL A 173 5.45 -3.48 -7.38
CA VAL A 173 5.66 -4.89 -7.76
C VAL A 173 6.20 -5.70 -6.59
N LYS A 174 7.25 -5.22 -5.92
CA LYS A 174 7.82 -5.93 -4.76
C LYS A 174 6.83 -6.01 -3.60
N TYR A 175 6.02 -4.98 -3.38
CA TYR A 175 4.94 -5.01 -2.38
C TYR A 175 3.88 -6.07 -2.73
N ALA A 176 3.41 -6.11 -3.97
CA ALA A 176 2.45 -7.13 -4.42
C ALA A 176 3.01 -8.55 -4.32
N GLU A 177 4.27 -8.77 -4.69
CA GLU A 177 4.95 -10.08 -4.51
C GLU A 177 4.96 -10.57 -3.05
N ILE A 178 5.07 -9.65 -2.08
CA ILE A 178 5.15 -9.99 -0.65
C ILE A 178 3.75 -10.10 -0.03
N TYR A 179 2.86 -9.14 -0.30
CA TYR A 179 1.60 -8.96 0.43
C TYR A 179 0.35 -9.37 -0.35
N HIS A 180 0.39 -9.39 -1.69
CA HIS A 180 -0.73 -9.76 -2.55
C HIS A 180 -0.32 -10.78 -3.62
N PRO A 181 0.28 -11.93 -3.24
CA PRO A 181 0.70 -12.94 -4.21
C PRO A 181 -0.47 -13.51 -5.02
N ASP A 182 -1.69 -13.35 -4.54
CA ASP A 182 -2.92 -13.79 -5.18
C ASP A 182 -3.31 -12.96 -6.42
N ILE A 183 -2.84 -11.71 -6.55
CA ILE A 183 -3.12 -10.87 -7.71
C ILE A 183 -1.98 -10.84 -8.74
N LEU A 184 -0.92 -11.63 -8.58
CA LEU A 184 0.26 -11.52 -9.47
C LEU A 184 -0.08 -11.74 -10.95
N ASN A 185 -1.06 -12.59 -11.25
CA ASN A 185 -1.55 -12.83 -12.62
C ASN A 185 -2.35 -11.65 -13.20
N HIS A 186 -2.76 -10.70 -12.36
CA HIS A 186 -3.42 -9.48 -12.77
C HIS A 186 -2.41 -8.38 -13.12
N ILE A 187 -1.17 -8.43 -12.65
CA ILE A 187 -0.15 -7.43 -12.98
C ILE A 187 0.24 -7.57 -14.46
N SER A 188 0.36 -6.45 -15.16
CA SER A 188 0.87 -6.38 -16.53
C SER A 188 2.21 -7.09 -16.62
N SER A 189 2.41 -7.90 -17.65
CA SER A 189 3.69 -8.60 -17.84
C SER A 189 4.78 -7.69 -18.40
N THR A 190 4.42 -6.50 -18.88
CA THR A 190 5.38 -5.53 -19.38
C THR A 190 6.45 -5.19 -18.33
N LYS A 191 7.70 -5.08 -18.76
CA LYS A 191 8.77 -4.47 -17.95
C LYS A 191 8.49 -2.97 -17.79
N SER A 192 9.15 -2.34 -16.82
CA SER A 192 9.12 -0.89 -16.72
C SER A 192 9.87 -0.21 -17.88
N PRO A 193 9.71 1.11 -18.10
CA PRO A 193 10.49 1.83 -19.11
C PRO A 193 12.00 1.59 -19.02
N ILE A 194 12.56 1.61 -17.81
CA ILE A 194 13.98 1.29 -17.57
C ILE A 194 14.30 -0.17 -17.92
N GLY A 195 13.43 -1.10 -17.53
CA GLY A 195 13.59 -2.52 -17.82
C GLY A 195 13.43 -2.88 -19.31
N MET A 196 12.69 -2.09 -20.08
CA MET A 196 12.55 -2.21 -21.54
C MET A 196 13.70 -1.53 -22.29
N GLN A 197 14.16 -0.36 -21.82
CA GLN A 197 15.22 0.37 -22.48
C GLN A 197 16.57 -0.34 -22.36
N GLY A 198 16.85 -0.95 -21.20
CA GLY A 198 18.05 -1.75 -20.96
C GLY A 198 18.42 -2.70 -22.09
N PRO A 199 17.59 -3.73 -22.35
CA PRO A 199 17.86 -4.69 -23.41
C PRO A 199 17.76 -4.09 -24.80
N THR A 200 16.91 -3.08 -25.02
CA THR A 200 16.80 -2.42 -26.33
C THR A 200 18.08 -1.63 -26.65
N ILE A 201 18.75 -1.04 -25.64
CA ILE A 201 20.04 -0.38 -25.81
C ILE A 201 21.12 -1.41 -26.17
N LYS A 202 21.23 -2.50 -25.41
CA LYS A 202 22.29 -3.50 -25.63
C LYS A 202 22.07 -4.36 -26.87
N THR A 203 20.92 -4.29 -27.53
CA THR A 203 20.64 -5.04 -28.76
C THR A 203 20.49 -4.11 -29.96
N TYR A 204 19.33 -3.49 -30.10
CA TYR A 204 18.98 -2.67 -31.24
C TYR A 204 19.83 -1.39 -31.35
N PHE A 205 19.98 -0.61 -30.27
CA PHE A 205 20.82 0.61 -30.32
C PHE A 205 22.29 0.27 -30.57
N ALA A 206 22.84 -0.71 -29.84
CA ALA A 206 24.22 -1.16 -30.01
C ALA A 206 24.51 -1.56 -31.47
N ASN A 207 23.59 -2.32 -32.09
CA ASN A 207 23.71 -2.70 -33.49
C ASN A 207 23.67 -1.48 -34.43
N LYS A 208 22.69 -0.58 -34.25
CA LYS A 208 22.54 0.63 -35.08
C LYS A 208 23.73 1.59 -34.99
N MET A 209 24.37 1.64 -33.82
CA MET A 209 25.51 2.51 -33.55
C MET A 209 26.85 1.84 -33.80
N GLY A 210 26.88 0.55 -34.14
CA GLY A 210 28.13 -0.21 -34.34
C GLY A 210 28.95 -0.38 -33.06
N ILE A 211 28.29 -0.45 -31.90
CA ILE A 211 28.91 -0.60 -30.58
C ILE A 211 28.81 -2.06 -30.14
N ASN A 212 29.90 -2.62 -29.63
CA ASN A 212 29.87 -3.94 -29.00
C ASN A 212 29.06 -3.88 -27.69
N PRO A 213 27.99 -4.68 -27.53
CA PRO A 213 27.15 -4.68 -26.33
C PRO A 213 27.90 -4.91 -25.02
N SER A 214 29.04 -5.61 -25.04
CA SER A 214 29.87 -5.89 -23.84
C SER A 214 30.67 -4.68 -23.36
N ASP A 215 30.83 -3.67 -24.22
CA ASP A 215 31.53 -2.44 -23.92
C ASP A 215 30.57 -1.37 -23.39
N ILE A 216 29.26 -1.58 -23.51
CA ILE A 216 28.23 -0.67 -23.01
C ILE A 216 28.11 -0.80 -21.49
N VAL A 217 28.24 0.34 -20.81
CA VAL A 217 27.78 0.54 -19.44
C VAL A 217 26.53 1.41 -19.48
N ASN A 218 25.39 0.78 -19.24
CA ASN A 218 24.09 1.41 -19.30
C ASN A 218 23.66 1.90 -17.91
N VAL A 219 23.33 3.18 -17.81
CA VAL A 219 23.06 3.88 -16.55
C VAL A 219 21.69 4.55 -16.60
N ALA A 220 20.80 4.19 -15.68
CA ALA A 220 19.52 4.87 -15.53
C ALA A 220 19.63 6.01 -14.50
N LEU A 221 19.37 7.25 -14.94
CA LEU A 221 19.19 8.41 -14.07
C LEU A 221 17.71 8.56 -13.71
N THR A 222 17.34 8.38 -12.44
CA THR A 222 15.93 8.18 -12.07
C THR A 222 15.57 8.75 -10.70
N PRO A 223 14.32 9.20 -10.46
CA PRO A 223 13.90 9.74 -9.17
C PRO A 223 13.72 8.67 -8.06
N CYS A 224 14.13 7.42 -8.28
CA CYS A 224 13.67 6.26 -7.53
C CYS A 224 14.81 5.35 -7.07
N THR A 225 14.89 5.10 -5.76
CA THR A 225 15.85 4.13 -5.20
C THR A 225 15.46 2.68 -5.51
N ALA A 226 14.17 2.36 -5.61
CA ALA A 226 13.71 1.00 -5.90
C ALA A 226 14.13 0.50 -7.29
N LYS A 227 14.47 1.41 -8.22
CA LYS A 227 15.06 1.03 -9.52
C LYS A 227 16.42 0.36 -9.36
N LYS A 228 17.21 0.70 -8.34
CA LYS A 228 18.47 -0.02 -8.01
C LYS A 228 18.19 -1.48 -7.71
N TYR A 229 17.10 -1.78 -6.99
CA TYR A 229 16.68 -3.18 -6.77
C TYR A 229 16.16 -3.84 -8.05
N GLU A 230 15.35 -3.14 -8.85
CA GLU A 230 14.77 -3.70 -10.08
C GLU A 230 15.83 -4.22 -11.04
N ILE A 231 16.87 -3.42 -11.30
CA ILE A 231 17.93 -3.78 -12.24
C ILE A 231 18.82 -4.93 -11.75
N LEU A 232 18.66 -5.37 -10.48
CA LEU A 232 19.37 -6.50 -9.90
C LEU A 232 18.53 -7.78 -9.84
N ARG A 233 17.25 -7.72 -10.24
CA ARG A 233 16.37 -8.90 -10.27
C ARG A 233 16.92 -9.94 -11.27
N ASN A 234 16.90 -11.22 -10.89
CA ASN A 234 17.54 -12.28 -11.68
C ASN A 234 17.02 -12.36 -13.12
N GLU A 235 15.73 -12.12 -13.31
CA GLU A 235 15.03 -12.14 -14.60
C GLU A 235 15.30 -10.91 -15.50
N MET A 236 15.94 -9.85 -14.98
CA MET A 236 16.33 -8.66 -15.75
C MET A 236 17.66 -8.88 -16.49
N ASN A 237 17.65 -9.86 -17.40
CA ASN A 237 18.82 -10.35 -18.13
C ASN A 237 18.54 -10.71 -19.60
N ALA A 238 17.59 -10.01 -20.24
CA ALA A 238 17.21 -10.30 -21.63
C ALA A 238 18.37 -10.12 -22.61
N SER A 239 19.24 -9.13 -22.38
CA SER A 239 20.46 -8.88 -23.17
C SER A 239 21.44 -10.07 -23.12
N SER A 240 21.61 -10.66 -21.93
CA SER A 240 22.44 -11.86 -21.76
C SER A 240 21.90 -13.02 -22.58
N LYS A 241 20.59 -13.27 -22.52
CA LYS A 241 19.94 -14.34 -23.29
C LYS A 241 20.00 -14.08 -24.80
N TYR A 242 19.86 -12.83 -25.22
CA TYR A 242 19.88 -12.46 -26.63
C TYR A 242 21.26 -12.64 -27.27
N HIS A 243 22.32 -12.25 -26.56
CA HIS A 243 23.70 -12.33 -27.07
C HIS A 243 24.43 -13.62 -26.71
N ASP A 244 23.84 -14.47 -25.88
CA ASP A 244 24.50 -15.64 -25.27
C ASP A 244 25.78 -15.26 -24.51
N ILE A 245 25.73 -14.14 -23.77
CA ILE A 245 26.85 -13.63 -22.96
C ILE A 245 26.50 -13.78 -21.48
N PRO A 246 27.18 -14.68 -20.73
CA PRO A 246 26.93 -14.87 -19.32
C PRO A 246 27.14 -13.58 -18.51
N ASN A 247 26.31 -13.38 -17.48
CA ASN A 247 26.37 -12.27 -16.54
C ASN A 247 26.13 -10.86 -17.12
N MET A 248 25.81 -10.73 -18.42
CA MET A 248 25.40 -9.43 -18.97
C MET A 248 24.07 -8.98 -18.35
N ARG A 249 24.04 -7.76 -17.82
CA ARG A 249 22.82 -7.13 -17.29
C ARG A 249 22.14 -6.29 -18.36
N ASP A 250 20.82 -6.14 -18.26
CA ASP A 250 20.05 -5.22 -19.11
C ASP A 250 20.40 -3.75 -18.82
N MET A 251 20.53 -3.42 -17.54
CA MET A 251 20.93 -2.12 -17.01
C MET A 251 22.01 -2.36 -15.97
N ASP A 252 23.12 -1.62 -16.04
CA ASP A 252 24.30 -1.89 -15.20
C ASP A 252 24.24 -1.10 -13.89
N TYR A 253 23.87 0.17 -13.97
CA TYR A 253 23.77 1.05 -12.80
C TYR A 253 22.51 1.90 -12.81
N VAL A 254 22.11 2.35 -11.62
CA VAL A 254 21.07 3.35 -11.42
C VAL A 254 21.66 4.45 -10.55
N ILE A 255 21.54 5.71 -10.97
CA ILE A 255 21.83 6.87 -10.13
C ILE A 255 20.57 7.69 -9.90
N THR A 256 20.41 8.25 -8.70
CA THR A 256 19.27 9.11 -8.37
C THR A 256 19.47 10.55 -8.84
N THR A 257 18.38 11.33 -8.81
CA THR A 257 18.44 12.79 -9.01
C THR A 257 19.41 13.46 -8.03
N ARG A 258 19.38 13.07 -6.76
CA ARG A 258 20.31 13.60 -5.75
C ARG A 258 21.74 13.15 -5.98
N GLU A 259 21.98 11.89 -6.38
CA GLU A 259 23.33 11.43 -6.73
C GLU A 259 23.94 12.25 -7.85
N LEU A 260 23.18 12.56 -8.92
CA LEU A 260 23.65 13.43 -9.99
C LEU A 260 23.98 14.84 -9.48
N ALA A 261 23.13 15.40 -8.63
CA ALA A 261 23.37 16.72 -8.06
C ALA A 261 24.61 16.76 -7.16
N ILE A 262 24.81 15.74 -6.31
CA ILE A 262 26.01 15.58 -5.48
C ILE A 262 27.24 15.48 -6.38
N TRP A 263 27.21 14.60 -7.37
CA TRP A 263 28.32 14.40 -8.29
C TRP A 263 28.70 15.68 -9.06
N ALA A 264 27.71 16.45 -9.50
CA ALA A 264 27.94 17.75 -10.13
C ALA A 264 28.59 18.77 -9.17
N LYS A 265 28.10 18.85 -7.93
CA LYS A 265 28.62 19.74 -6.89
C LYS A 265 30.06 19.37 -6.51
N GLU A 266 30.37 18.09 -6.37
CA GLU A 266 31.72 17.58 -6.10
C GLU A 266 32.72 17.92 -7.22
N ASN A 267 32.25 18.01 -8.46
CA ASN A 267 33.05 18.42 -9.62
C ASN A 267 33.05 19.94 -9.85
N ASN A 268 32.52 20.73 -8.91
CA ASN A 268 32.42 22.19 -9.00
C ASN A 268 31.77 22.67 -10.31
N ILE A 269 30.76 21.94 -10.79
CA ILE A 269 30.02 22.31 -12.00
C ILE A 269 28.95 23.34 -11.62
N ASP A 270 29.08 24.55 -12.14
CA ASP A 270 27.99 25.52 -12.14
C ASP A 270 26.89 25.08 -13.12
N PHE A 271 25.81 24.54 -12.57
CA PHE A 271 24.66 24.03 -13.35
C PHE A 271 23.91 25.15 -14.07
N ASN A 272 23.81 26.34 -13.46
CA ASN A 272 23.00 27.43 -13.97
C ASN A 272 23.62 28.07 -15.22
N SER A 273 24.95 28.02 -15.36
CA SER A 273 25.65 28.49 -16.57
C SER A 273 25.76 27.44 -17.69
N LEU A 274 25.27 26.21 -17.49
CA LEU A 274 25.26 25.22 -18.57
C LEU A 274 24.33 25.66 -19.71
N VAL A 275 24.87 25.57 -20.92
CA VAL A 275 24.10 25.75 -22.15
C VAL A 275 23.32 24.47 -22.42
N ASP A 276 22.03 24.63 -22.71
CA ASP A 276 21.13 23.52 -22.97
C ASP A 276 21.65 22.64 -24.12
N SER A 277 21.46 21.33 -23.97
CA SER A 277 21.90 20.33 -24.93
C SER A 277 20.76 19.34 -25.21
N SER A 278 20.65 18.86 -26.45
CA SER A 278 19.60 17.92 -26.84
C SER A 278 20.02 16.47 -26.61
N PHE A 279 19.08 15.56 -26.37
CA PHE A 279 19.37 14.12 -26.36
C PHE A 279 20.07 13.66 -27.66
N ASP A 280 20.79 12.55 -27.56
CA ASP A 280 21.39 11.90 -28.73
C ASP A 280 20.32 11.37 -29.69
N LYS A 281 20.71 11.21 -30.96
CA LYS A 281 19.81 10.65 -31.99
C LYS A 281 19.59 9.16 -31.71
N LEU A 282 18.37 8.68 -31.97
CA LEU A 282 17.88 7.32 -31.69
C LEU A 282 17.66 7.08 -30.19
N MET A 283 16.41 6.84 -29.79
CA MET A 283 15.94 6.75 -28.39
C MET A 283 16.02 8.05 -27.59
N GLY A 284 16.03 9.19 -28.30
CA GLY A 284 16.00 10.53 -27.70
C GLY A 284 14.65 11.24 -27.85
N LYS A 285 13.78 10.78 -28.77
CA LYS A 285 12.45 11.35 -29.00
C LYS A 285 11.37 10.59 -28.24
N ALA A 286 10.45 11.34 -27.66
CA ALA A 286 9.31 10.80 -26.94
C ALA A 286 8.04 11.60 -27.25
N SER A 287 6.88 11.00 -26.97
CA SER A 287 5.60 11.67 -26.96
C SER A 287 5.33 12.35 -25.61
N GLY A 288 4.36 13.26 -25.58
CA GLY A 288 3.84 13.84 -24.34
C GLY A 288 3.23 12.80 -23.39
N ALA A 289 2.67 11.69 -23.90
CA ALA A 289 2.24 10.56 -23.09
C ALA A 289 3.42 9.92 -22.33
N GLY A 290 4.60 9.81 -22.96
CA GLY A 290 5.83 9.38 -22.29
C GLY A 290 6.34 10.36 -21.22
N VAL A 291 6.10 11.67 -21.39
CA VAL A 291 6.51 12.71 -20.42
C VAL A 291 5.70 12.63 -19.12
N ILE A 292 4.40 12.39 -19.19
CA ILE A 292 3.52 12.40 -18.02
C ILE A 292 3.65 11.15 -17.14
N PHE A 293 4.38 10.11 -17.56
CA PHE A 293 4.68 8.90 -16.75
C PHE A 293 5.19 9.21 -15.34
N GLY A 294 5.85 10.35 -15.16
CA GLY A 294 6.35 10.79 -13.87
C GLY A 294 5.27 11.09 -12.84
N ASN A 295 4.06 11.42 -13.28
CA ASN A 295 2.92 11.80 -12.46
C ASN A 295 2.06 10.59 -12.11
N THR A 296 1.46 10.60 -10.92
CA THR A 296 0.35 9.68 -10.62
C THR A 296 -0.83 9.96 -11.57
N GLY A 297 -1.32 8.89 -12.22
CA GLY A 297 -2.34 8.94 -13.27
C GLY A 297 -1.79 9.14 -14.67
N GLY A 298 -0.50 9.47 -14.83
CA GLY A 298 0.09 9.69 -16.15
C GLY A 298 0.27 8.40 -16.96
N VAL A 299 0.55 7.27 -16.30
CA VAL A 299 0.64 5.96 -16.98
C VAL A 299 -0.74 5.52 -17.44
N MET A 300 -1.75 5.69 -16.59
CA MET A 300 -3.15 5.48 -16.90
C MET A 300 -3.56 6.30 -18.13
N GLU A 301 -3.34 7.61 -18.10
CA GLU A 301 -3.72 8.51 -19.20
C GLU A 301 -3.02 8.12 -20.52
N ALA A 302 -1.71 7.85 -20.48
CA ALA A 302 -0.93 7.41 -21.63
C ALA A 302 -1.40 6.07 -22.22
N ALA A 303 -1.69 5.09 -21.37
CA ALA A 303 -2.20 3.78 -21.78
C ALA A 303 -3.59 3.89 -22.40
N LEU A 304 -4.48 4.70 -21.84
CA LEU A 304 -5.82 4.89 -22.36
C LEU A 304 -5.85 5.58 -23.72
N ARG A 305 -5.01 6.60 -23.92
CA ARG A 305 -4.81 7.25 -25.23
C ARG A 305 -4.50 6.21 -26.32
N THR A 306 -3.60 5.27 -26.04
CA THR A 306 -3.19 4.23 -27.00
C THR A 306 -4.18 3.07 -27.10
N ALA A 307 -4.72 2.60 -25.99
CA ALA A 307 -5.71 1.51 -25.96
C ALA A 307 -6.97 1.89 -26.75
N TYR A 308 -7.43 3.14 -26.63
CA TYR A 308 -8.56 3.64 -27.42
C TYR A 308 -8.27 3.52 -28.93
N ALA A 309 -7.11 3.98 -29.38
CA ALA A 309 -6.72 3.89 -30.79
C ALA A 309 -6.59 2.44 -31.27
N TYR A 310 -6.07 1.55 -30.42
CA TYR A 310 -5.96 0.13 -30.75
C TYR A 310 -7.32 -0.57 -30.89
N ILE A 311 -8.29 -0.24 -30.02
CA ILE A 311 -9.64 -0.82 -30.04
C ILE A 311 -10.48 -0.25 -31.19
N THR A 312 -10.50 1.07 -31.33
CA THR A 312 -11.44 1.75 -32.24
C THR A 312 -10.87 1.98 -33.64
N LYS A 313 -9.54 1.86 -33.81
CA LYS A 313 -8.81 2.27 -35.02
C LYS A 313 -8.98 3.74 -35.39
N ASN A 314 -9.36 4.58 -34.43
CA ASN A 314 -9.53 6.03 -34.56
C ASN A 314 -8.70 6.77 -33.50
N PRO A 315 -8.33 8.05 -33.73
CA PRO A 315 -7.69 8.86 -32.71
C PRO A 315 -8.54 8.96 -31.43
N PRO A 316 -7.92 9.02 -30.24
CA PRO A 316 -8.67 9.21 -29.00
C PRO A 316 -9.35 10.59 -28.96
N PRO A 317 -10.55 10.71 -28.36
CA PRO A 317 -11.20 12.00 -28.15
C PRO A 317 -10.35 12.95 -27.29
N ASP A 318 -10.56 14.27 -27.45
CA ASP A 318 -9.81 15.32 -26.74
C ASP A 318 -9.75 15.10 -25.21
N LEU A 319 -10.82 14.56 -24.62
CA LEU A 319 -10.89 14.23 -23.20
C LEU A 319 -9.75 13.31 -22.71
N PHE A 320 -9.24 12.40 -23.55
CA PHE A 320 -8.16 11.48 -23.18
C PHE A 320 -6.79 12.15 -23.14
N TYR A 321 -6.65 13.33 -23.74
CA TYR A 321 -5.42 14.12 -23.67
C TYR A 321 -5.33 14.93 -22.38
N ASP A 322 -6.46 15.19 -21.73
CA ASP A 322 -6.53 15.92 -20.48
C ASP A 322 -7.58 15.29 -19.55
N LEU A 323 -7.27 14.08 -19.10
CA LEU A 323 -8.17 13.29 -18.25
C LEU A 323 -8.11 13.77 -16.80
N GLU A 324 -8.66 14.95 -16.53
CA GLU A 324 -8.58 15.62 -15.21
C GLU A 324 -9.04 14.74 -14.05
N THR A 325 -10.02 13.85 -14.28
CA THR A 325 -10.58 12.93 -13.27
C THR A 325 -9.55 11.95 -12.69
N VAL A 326 -8.45 11.67 -13.39
CA VAL A 326 -7.38 10.79 -12.89
C VAL A 326 -6.14 11.55 -12.41
N ARG A 327 -6.11 12.88 -12.59
CA ARG A 327 -5.05 13.77 -12.12
C ARG A 327 -5.31 14.16 -10.67
N GLY A 328 -4.27 14.62 -9.97
CA GLY A 328 -4.36 15.12 -8.60
C GLY A 328 -3.66 14.25 -7.56
N LEU A 329 -3.95 14.52 -6.28
CA LEU A 329 -3.28 13.93 -5.11
C LEU A 329 -4.28 13.31 -4.13
N GLU A 330 -5.41 12.79 -4.62
CA GLU A 330 -6.32 11.95 -3.81
C GLU A 330 -5.89 10.49 -3.85
N GLY A 331 -5.82 9.78 -2.72
CA GLY A 331 -5.17 8.45 -2.63
C GLY A 331 -5.70 7.40 -3.62
N VAL A 332 -6.99 7.47 -3.95
CA VAL A 332 -7.64 6.68 -5.00
C VAL A 332 -8.45 7.63 -5.86
N ARG A 333 -8.30 7.53 -7.18
CA ARG A 333 -9.10 8.27 -8.15
C ARG A 333 -9.66 7.31 -9.18
N GLU A 334 -10.91 7.50 -9.54
CA GLU A 334 -11.63 6.59 -10.41
C GLU A 334 -12.21 7.34 -11.60
N ALA A 335 -12.30 6.65 -12.73
CA ALA A 335 -13.05 7.14 -13.88
C ALA A 335 -13.71 5.98 -14.61
N SER A 336 -14.77 6.30 -15.33
CA SER A 336 -15.50 5.38 -16.18
C SER A 336 -15.73 6.05 -17.52
N PHE A 337 -15.36 5.39 -18.61
CA PHE A 337 -15.59 5.89 -19.96
C PHE A 337 -16.11 4.78 -20.85
N LYS A 338 -16.84 5.15 -21.90
CA LYS A 338 -17.30 4.19 -22.91
C LYS A 338 -16.25 4.07 -24.02
N ILE A 339 -15.87 2.85 -24.34
CA ILE A 339 -15.19 2.52 -25.59
C ILE A 339 -16.13 1.60 -26.37
N ASN A 340 -16.63 2.07 -27.51
CA ASN A 340 -17.75 1.44 -28.22
C ASN A 340 -18.95 1.24 -27.26
N ASP A 341 -19.47 0.01 -27.15
CA ASP A 341 -20.61 -0.34 -26.29
C ASP A 341 -20.20 -0.78 -24.86
N GLU A 342 -18.90 -0.83 -24.56
CA GLU A 342 -18.38 -1.32 -23.28
C GLU A 342 -17.97 -0.17 -22.36
N THR A 343 -18.38 -0.24 -21.09
CA THR A 343 -17.97 0.71 -20.04
C THR A 343 -16.67 0.24 -19.40
N ILE A 344 -15.59 0.97 -19.64
CA ILE A 344 -14.28 0.71 -19.07
C ILE A 344 -14.13 1.53 -17.77
N ASN A 345 -14.18 0.83 -16.65
CA ASN A 345 -13.86 1.38 -15.33
C ASN A 345 -12.37 1.25 -15.04
N ILE A 346 -11.77 2.34 -14.57
CA ILE A 346 -10.35 2.41 -14.21
C ILE A 346 -10.17 2.97 -12.80
N ALA A 347 -8.98 2.76 -12.24
CA ALA A 347 -8.56 3.45 -11.03
C ALA A 347 -7.08 3.81 -11.07
N VAL A 348 -6.74 4.92 -10.42
CA VAL A 348 -5.38 5.34 -10.14
C VAL A 348 -5.21 5.35 -8.63
N VAL A 349 -4.27 4.56 -8.15
CA VAL A 349 -3.96 4.43 -6.73
C VAL A 349 -2.51 4.85 -6.53
N TYR A 350 -2.28 5.69 -5.52
CA TYR A 350 -0.91 5.98 -5.10
C TYR A 350 -0.75 5.80 -3.59
N GLY A 351 0.36 5.16 -3.20
CA GLY A 351 0.59 4.61 -1.86
C GLY A 351 0.29 3.12 -1.80
N THR A 352 1.25 2.31 -1.32
CA THR A 352 1.09 0.85 -1.22
C THR A 352 0.12 0.42 -0.12
N LYS A 353 -0.03 1.22 0.94
CA LYS A 353 -1.07 0.99 1.94
C LYS A 353 -2.46 1.16 1.32
N GLN A 354 -2.68 2.27 0.61
CA GLN A 354 -3.90 2.52 -0.15
C GLN A 354 -4.14 1.45 -1.21
N ALA A 355 -3.10 0.96 -1.88
CA ALA A 355 -3.23 -0.16 -2.81
C ALA A 355 -3.79 -1.42 -2.13
N SER A 356 -3.32 -1.79 -0.94
CA SER A 356 -3.89 -2.91 -0.16
C SER A 356 -5.36 -2.71 0.17
N GLU A 357 -5.72 -1.51 0.64
CA GLU A 357 -7.10 -1.14 0.98
C GLU A 357 -7.99 -1.22 -0.27
N PHE A 358 -7.51 -0.69 -1.40
CA PHE A 358 -8.24 -0.70 -2.67
C PHE A 358 -8.38 -2.12 -3.24
N ILE A 359 -7.34 -2.96 -3.16
CA ILE A 359 -7.41 -4.38 -3.57
C ILE A 359 -8.48 -5.11 -2.74
N ASN A 360 -8.55 -4.85 -1.44
CA ASN A 360 -9.58 -5.43 -0.58
C ASN A 360 -10.98 -4.88 -0.92
N TYR A 361 -11.09 -3.59 -1.23
CA TYR A 361 -12.32 -2.97 -1.70
C TYR A 361 -12.83 -3.62 -2.99
N ILE A 362 -12.00 -3.77 -4.02
CA ILE A 362 -12.42 -4.37 -5.29
C ILE A 362 -12.76 -5.86 -5.18
N LYS A 363 -12.13 -6.60 -4.24
CA LYS A 363 -12.45 -8.01 -3.97
C LYS A 363 -13.82 -8.19 -3.33
N ASN A 364 -14.26 -7.21 -2.53
CA ASN A 364 -15.52 -7.26 -1.79
C ASN A 364 -16.64 -6.44 -2.46
N GLY A 365 -16.32 -5.60 -3.44
CA GLY A 365 -17.24 -4.72 -4.14
C GLY A 365 -17.86 -5.36 -5.39
N ASN A 366 -18.96 -4.76 -5.87
CA ASN A 366 -19.64 -5.19 -7.10
C ASN A 366 -19.13 -4.47 -8.37
N LYS A 367 -18.32 -3.42 -8.22
CA LYS A 367 -17.79 -2.64 -9.34
C LYS A 367 -16.63 -3.38 -10.01
N LYS A 368 -16.77 -3.67 -11.30
CA LYS A 368 -15.73 -4.33 -12.11
C LYS A 368 -14.74 -3.31 -12.65
N TYR A 369 -13.47 -3.43 -12.30
CA TYR A 369 -12.38 -2.65 -12.87
C TYR A 369 -11.69 -3.39 -14.00
N HIS A 370 -11.16 -2.64 -14.96
CA HIS A 370 -10.46 -3.19 -16.13
C HIS A 370 -8.97 -2.87 -16.07
N PHE A 371 -8.61 -1.66 -15.63
CA PHE A 371 -7.23 -1.23 -15.58
C PHE A 371 -6.97 -0.36 -14.35
N ILE A 372 -5.91 -0.67 -13.61
CA ILE A 372 -5.56 0.00 -12.35
C ILE A 372 -4.09 0.39 -12.38
N GLU A 373 -3.82 1.69 -12.28
CA GLU A 373 -2.46 2.20 -12.04
C GLU A 373 -2.15 2.15 -10.54
N VAL A 374 -0.97 1.65 -10.19
CA VAL A 374 -0.47 1.71 -8.81
C VAL A 374 0.94 2.28 -8.75
N MET A 375 1.08 3.39 -8.02
CA MET A 375 2.36 4.04 -7.73
C MET A 375 2.66 3.97 -6.23
N THR A 376 3.89 3.67 -5.83
CA THR A 376 4.24 3.62 -4.39
C THR A 376 4.35 4.99 -3.73
N CYS A 377 4.83 6.00 -4.46
CA CYS A 377 5.29 7.26 -3.88
C CYS A 377 4.22 8.38 -4.01
N PRO A 378 4.20 9.37 -3.09
CA PRO A 378 3.22 10.45 -3.15
C PRO A 378 3.33 11.24 -4.46
N GLY A 379 2.23 11.37 -5.18
CA GLY A 379 2.19 12.06 -6.48
C GLY A 379 2.86 11.30 -7.64
N GLY A 380 3.28 10.04 -7.43
CA GLY A 380 3.99 9.24 -8.43
C GLY A 380 5.51 9.37 -8.34
N CYS A 381 6.20 9.20 -9.45
CA CYS A 381 7.67 9.23 -9.50
C CYS A 381 8.26 10.60 -9.15
N ILE A 382 7.50 11.69 -9.33
CA ILE A 382 7.89 13.04 -8.89
C ILE A 382 8.15 13.14 -7.38
N GLY A 383 7.56 12.26 -6.57
CA GLY A 383 7.79 12.15 -5.12
C GLY A 383 8.69 10.98 -4.75
N GLY A 384 9.42 10.40 -5.71
CA GLY A 384 10.23 9.21 -5.51
C GLY A 384 11.36 9.36 -4.48
N GLY A 385 11.79 8.24 -3.91
CA GLY A 385 12.80 8.18 -2.85
C GLY A 385 14.19 8.73 -3.19
N GLY A 386 14.47 9.02 -4.47
CA GLY A 386 15.73 9.58 -4.96
C GLY A 386 15.65 11.05 -5.41
N GLN A 387 14.51 11.71 -5.20
CA GLN A 387 14.29 13.11 -5.56
C GLN A 387 14.93 14.08 -4.55
N PRO A 388 15.21 15.34 -4.92
CA PRO A 388 15.61 16.37 -3.97
C PRO A 388 14.67 16.42 -2.76
N LYS A 389 15.27 16.53 -1.57
CA LYS A 389 14.54 16.52 -0.30
C LYS A 389 13.75 17.81 -0.13
N ASP A 390 12.53 17.69 0.36
CA ASP A 390 11.71 18.84 0.74
C ASP A 390 12.16 19.42 2.09
N ILE A 391 13.31 20.10 2.08
CA ILE A 391 13.91 20.70 3.28
C ILE A 391 13.10 21.89 3.83
N GLN A 392 12.19 22.44 3.02
CA GLN A 392 11.30 23.55 3.40
C GLN A 392 9.92 23.07 3.85
N PHE A 393 9.69 21.75 3.92
CA PHE A 393 8.43 21.13 4.35
C PHE A 393 7.20 21.66 3.60
N LYS A 394 7.35 21.92 2.29
CA LYS A 394 6.28 22.40 1.39
C LYS A 394 5.19 21.35 1.15
N GLY A 395 5.50 20.06 1.33
CA GLY A 395 4.57 18.95 1.20
C GLY A 395 4.00 18.84 -0.22
N ASP A 396 2.67 18.76 -0.31
CA ASP A 396 1.97 18.59 -1.58
C ASP A 396 2.13 19.78 -2.53
N LYS A 397 2.34 20.99 -2.03
CA LYS A 397 2.59 22.18 -2.88
C LYS A 397 3.82 22.02 -3.78
N LEU A 398 4.88 21.38 -3.26
CA LEU A 398 6.07 21.09 -4.06
C LEU A 398 5.77 20.02 -5.12
N ARG A 399 4.99 19.01 -4.76
CA ARG A 399 4.59 17.92 -5.67
C ARG A 399 3.73 18.44 -6.80
N GLU A 400 2.76 19.31 -6.49
CA GLU A 400 1.92 20.00 -7.47
C GLU A 400 2.76 20.78 -8.48
N LYS A 401 3.81 21.49 -8.04
CA LYS A 401 4.71 22.22 -8.96
C LYS A 401 5.48 21.28 -9.89
N ARG A 402 5.99 20.16 -9.38
CA ARG A 402 6.64 19.13 -10.21
C ARG A 402 5.65 18.50 -11.21
N ILE A 403 4.42 18.23 -10.78
CA ILE A 403 3.35 17.67 -11.62
C ILE A 403 2.97 18.63 -12.75
N GLU A 404 2.77 19.91 -12.40
CA GLU A 404 2.47 21.01 -13.34
C GLU A 404 3.55 21.11 -14.43
N GLY A 405 4.83 21.00 -14.06
CA GLY A 405 5.95 21.03 -15.00
C GLY A 405 5.88 19.96 -16.08
N LEU A 406 5.47 18.73 -15.73
CA LEU A 406 5.33 17.63 -16.69
C LEU A 406 4.09 17.78 -17.57
N TYR A 407 2.93 18.15 -17.00
CA TYR A 407 1.71 18.37 -17.80
C TYR A 407 1.84 19.57 -18.74
N LYS A 408 2.49 20.66 -18.30
CA LYS A 408 2.80 21.80 -19.16
C LYS A 408 3.69 21.41 -20.34
N ARG A 409 4.61 20.46 -20.13
CA ARG A 409 5.44 19.95 -21.22
C ARG A 409 4.59 19.13 -22.21
N ASP A 410 3.78 18.18 -21.74
CA ASP A 410 2.89 17.37 -22.58
C ASP A 410 1.96 18.25 -23.43
N SER A 411 1.30 19.25 -22.83
CA SER A 411 0.40 20.15 -23.57
C SER A 411 1.10 21.05 -24.59
N SER A 412 2.41 21.24 -24.47
CA SER A 412 3.23 22.00 -25.43
C SER A 412 3.74 21.18 -26.62
N MET A 413 3.55 19.86 -26.61
CA MET A 413 4.09 18.96 -27.62
C MET A 413 3.06 18.65 -28.70
N ASP A 414 3.51 18.63 -29.96
CA ASP A 414 2.66 18.19 -31.08
C ASP A 414 2.39 16.68 -31.01
N LEU A 415 3.42 15.89 -30.66
CA LEU A 415 3.31 14.44 -30.49
C LEU A 415 2.93 14.11 -29.05
N ARG A 416 1.67 13.71 -28.82
CA ARG A 416 1.13 13.36 -27.48
C ARG A 416 0.69 11.89 -27.34
N LEU A 417 0.83 11.09 -28.38
CA LEU A 417 0.45 9.67 -28.42
C LEU A 417 1.67 8.77 -28.57
N SER A 418 1.83 7.79 -27.67
CA SER A 418 2.99 6.89 -27.67
C SER A 418 3.13 6.07 -28.95
N HIS A 419 2.02 5.55 -29.46
CA HIS A 419 2.00 4.75 -30.70
C HIS A 419 2.24 5.57 -31.98
N GLU A 420 2.24 6.90 -31.88
CA GLU A 420 2.58 7.80 -32.99
C GLU A 420 4.06 8.17 -33.02
N ASN A 421 4.84 7.81 -31.99
CA ASN A 421 6.28 8.05 -31.98
C ASN A 421 6.97 7.27 -33.11
N GLU A 422 7.50 7.99 -34.10
CA GLU A 422 8.15 7.40 -35.28
C GLU A 422 9.36 6.53 -34.93
N GLU A 423 10.10 6.84 -33.86
CA GLU A 423 11.21 5.97 -33.43
C GLU A 423 10.70 4.64 -32.86
N ILE A 424 9.51 4.62 -32.24
CA ILE A 424 8.86 3.40 -31.75
C ILE A 424 8.30 2.58 -32.90
N LYS A 425 7.61 3.20 -33.86
CA LYS A 425 7.12 2.51 -35.06
C LYS A 425 8.26 1.82 -35.80
N LYS A 426 9.37 2.54 -36.01
CA LYS A 426 10.55 2.02 -36.67
C LYS A 426 11.23 0.89 -35.88
N LEU A 427 11.29 1.01 -34.54
CA LEU A 427 11.82 -0.05 -33.68
C LEU A 427 11.01 -1.35 -33.83
N TYR A 428 9.68 -1.26 -33.88
CA TYR A 428 8.86 -2.45 -34.13
C TYR A 428 9.05 -2.95 -35.56
N GLU A 429 8.99 -2.10 -36.58
CA GLU A 429 9.18 -2.51 -37.98
C GLU A 429 10.51 -3.25 -38.21
N GLU A 430 11.60 -2.73 -37.66
CA GLU A 430 12.95 -3.24 -37.93
C GLU A 430 13.42 -4.34 -36.98
N PHE A 431 12.84 -4.45 -35.78
CA PHE A 431 13.37 -5.31 -34.73
C PHE A 431 12.30 -6.15 -34.03
N TYR A 432 11.37 -5.52 -33.30
CA TYR A 432 10.41 -6.26 -32.47
C TYR A 432 9.21 -6.83 -33.24
N GLY A 433 9.02 -6.49 -34.51
CA GLY A 433 7.85 -6.83 -35.32
C GLY A 433 6.61 -6.03 -34.93
N LYS A 434 5.93 -6.45 -33.87
CA LYS A 434 4.71 -5.82 -33.33
C LYS A 434 4.67 -5.97 -31.81
N PRO A 435 3.86 -5.18 -31.09
CA PRO A 435 3.58 -5.45 -29.69
C PRO A 435 3.06 -6.88 -29.48
N LEU A 436 3.45 -7.51 -28.38
CA LEU A 436 3.18 -8.90 -28.03
C LEU A 436 3.68 -9.91 -29.08
N SER A 437 4.77 -9.61 -29.79
CA SER A 437 5.45 -10.60 -30.63
C SER A 437 6.31 -11.52 -29.76
N GLU A 438 6.71 -12.67 -30.30
CA GLU A 438 7.59 -13.59 -29.56
C GLU A 438 8.89 -12.93 -29.10
N LEU A 439 9.50 -12.07 -29.94
CA LEU A 439 10.71 -11.36 -29.57
C LEU A 439 10.42 -10.25 -28.56
N SER A 440 9.34 -9.49 -28.74
CA SER A 440 8.99 -8.41 -27.83
C SER A 440 8.61 -8.95 -26.45
N GLU A 441 7.88 -10.06 -26.36
CA GLU A 441 7.62 -10.77 -25.10
C GLU A 441 8.90 -11.23 -24.40
N LYS A 442 9.83 -11.86 -25.14
CA LYS A 442 11.12 -12.31 -24.57
C LYS A 442 11.98 -11.17 -24.04
N MET A 443 11.92 -10.00 -24.67
CA MET A 443 12.82 -8.88 -24.38
C MET A 443 12.22 -7.84 -23.44
N LEU A 444 10.92 -7.56 -23.59
CA LEU A 444 10.21 -6.44 -22.99
C LEU A 444 9.20 -6.87 -21.91
N HIS A 445 8.96 -8.17 -21.73
CA HIS A 445 8.06 -8.68 -20.69
C HIS A 445 8.84 -9.46 -19.61
N THR A 446 8.19 -9.66 -18.46
CA THR A 446 8.74 -10.31 -17.27
C THR A 446 7.67 -11.11 -16.55
N SER A 447 8.07 -11.79 -15.48
CA SER A 447 7.17 -12.51 -14.57
C SER A 447 7.43 -12.08 -13.13
N TYR A 448 6.44 -12.34 -12.26
CA TYR A 448 6.48 -12.00 -10.84
C TYR A 448 6.39 -13.24 -9.98
N PHE A 449 6.95 -13.18 -8.78
CA PHE A 449 7.12 -14.35 -7.92
C PHE A 449 6.54 -14.11 -6.54
N ASN A 450 5.87 -15.12 -5.98
CA ASN A 450 5.39 -15.07 -4.59
C ASN A 450 6.58 -14.99 -3.62
N LYS A 451 6.64 -13.90 -2.85
CA LYS A 451 7.66 -13.60 -1.83
C LYS A 451 7.04 -13.43 -0.44
N SER A 452 5.85 -13.96 -0.20
CA SER A 452 5.20 -13.86 1.12
C SER A 452 5.99 -14.56 2.23
N ASN A 453 6.89 -15.48 1.87
CA ASN A 453 7.85 -16.10 2.79
C ASN A 453 8.78 -15.07 3.47
N TYR A 454 8.99 -13.88 2.88
CA TYR A 454 9.76 -12.79 3.50
C TYR A 454 9.13 -12.31 4.81
N LEU A 455 7.85 -12.60 5.05
CA LEU A 455 7.15 -12.28 6.30
C LEU A 455 7.40 -13.33 7.40
N GLY A 456 8.24 -14.35 7.17
CA GLY A 456 8.72 -15.26 8.22
C GLY A 456 8.16 -16.69 8.24
N GLY A 457 8.04 -17.34 7.07
CA GLY A 457 7.37 -18.64 6.96
C GLY A 457 8.00 -19.82 7.76
N LYS A 458 7.19 -20.41 8.66
CA LYS A 458 7.28 -21.70 9.41
C LYS A 458 8.36 -21.89 10.50
N ASN A 459 8.06 -21.34 11.68
CA ASN A 459 8.20 -22.03 12.97
C ASN A 459 6.87 -21.87 13.75
N MET A 460 5.90 -22.76 13.51
CA MET A 460 4.91 -23.05 14.55
C MET A 460 5.67 -23.84 15.63
N SER A 461 5.97 -23.18 16.74
CA SER A 461 6.53 -23.81 17.94
C SER A 461 5.67 -25.01 18.36
N THR A 462 6.21 -26.23 18.25
CA THR A 462 5.68 -27.42 18.93
C THR A 462 6.10 -27.41 20.40
N SER A 463 5.87 -26.30 21.10
CA SER A 463 5.95 -26.27 22.56
C SER A 463 4.78 -27.10 23.09
N VAL A 464 5.08 -28.30 23.59
CA VAL A 464 4.11 -29.16 24.26
C VAL A 464 3.31 -28.33 25.26
N LYS A 465 1.98 -28.32 25.12
CA LYS A 465 1.09 -27.56 26.01
C LYS A 465 0.45 -28.48 27.03
N TYR A 466 0.46 -28.05 28.28
CA TYR A 466 -0.18 -28.75 29.39
C TYR A 466 -1.30 -27.89 29.96
N ARG A 467 -2.51 -28.44 30.12
CA ARG A 467 -3.63 -27.75 30.76
C ARG A 467 -3.81 -28.23 32.18
N CYS A 468 -3.83 -27.32 33.15
CA CYS A 468 -4.22 -27.60 34.52
C CYS A 468 -5.71 -27.99 34.56
N THR A 469 -6.04 -29.19 35.00
CA THR A 469 -7.42 -29.70 35.07
C THR A 469 -8.27 -29.00 36.12
N VAL A 470 -7.63 -28.29 37.07
CA VAL A 470 -8.33 -27.62 38.18
C VAL A 470 -8.78 -26.21 37.81
N CYS A 471 -7.93 -25.43 37.16
CA CYS A 471 -8.22 -24.01 36.86
C CYS A 471 -8.10 -23.64 35.38
N GLY A 472 -7.71 -24.59 34.53
CA GLY A 472 -7.57 -24.36 33.09
C GLY A 472 -6.29 -23.63 32.66
N TYR A 473 -5.40 -23.23 33.58
CA TYR A 473 -4.12 -22.61 33.24
C TYR A 473 -3.33 -23.48 32.25
N ILE A 474 -2.91 -22.89 31.13
CA ILE A 474 -2.10 -23.56 30.11
C ILE A 474 -0.63 -23.18 30.33
N HIS A 475 0.21 -24.19 30.53
CA HIS A 475 1.66 -24.06 30.55
C HIS A 475 2.21 -24.49 29.19
N GLU A 476 3.08 -23.69 28.58
CA GLU A 476 3.73 -23.98 27.31
C GLU A 476 5.19 -24.36 27.59
N GLY A 477 5.58 -25.60 27.23
CA GLY A 477 6.88 -26.19 27.57
C GLY A 477 6.77 -27.43 28.47
N GLU A 478 7.86 -28.19 28.60
CA GLU A 478 7.96 -29.32 29.53
C GLU A 478 7.74 -28.85 30.99
N LEU A 479 6.99 -29.61 31.79
CA LEU A 479 6.76 -29.29 33.21
C LEU A 479 7.99 -29.66 34.05
N PRO A 480 8.71 -28.69 34.66
CA PRO A 480 9.88 -29.01 35.50
C PRO A 480 9.49 -29.79 36.77
N GLU A 481 10.42 -30.54 37.35
CA GLU A 481 10.19 -31.29 38.59
C GLU A 481 9.79 -30.35 39.73
N GLY A 482 8.66 -30.63 40.39
CA GLY A 482 8.10 -29.78 41.44
C GLY A 482 7.27 -28.57 40.95
N PHE A 483 6.97 -28.46 39.65
CA PHE A 483 6.12 -27.40 39.11
C PHE A 483 4.74 -27.35 39.78
N LYS A 484 4.30 -26.14 40.14
CA LYS A 484 2.97 -25.85 40.70
C LYS A 484 2.27 -24.82 39.84
N CYS A 485 0.99 -25.05 39.58
CA CYS A 485 0.16 -24.14 38.82
C CYS A 485 0.25 -22.72 39.40
N PRO A 486 0.61 -21.69 38.63
CA PRO A 486 0.77 -20.33 39.14
C PRO A 486 -0.57 -19.74 39.61
N ILE A 487 -1.70 -20.21 39.06
CA ILE A 487 -3.05 -19.76 39.42
C ILE A 487 -3.57 -20.49 40.66
N CYS A 488 -3.80 -21.81 40.58
CA CYS A 488 -4.46 -22.55 41.66
C CYS A 488 -3.50 -23.28 42.62
N LYS A 489 -2.18 -23.17 42.40
CA LYS A 489 -1.11 -23.83 43.18
C LYS A 489 -1.15 -25.36 43.19
N SER A 490 -2.03 -25.99 42.41
CA SER A 490 -2.08 -27.44 42.23
C SER A 490 -0.76 -27.98 41.64
N PRO A 491 -0.32 -29.18 42.05
CA PRO A 491 0.94 -29.76 41.58
C PRO A 491 0.90 -30.12 40.10
N ALA A 492 2.06 -30.35 39.48
CA ALA A 492 2.20 -30.75 38.08
C ALA A 492 1.35 -31.97 37.67
N SER A 493 1.04 -32.87 38.61
CA SER A 493 0.14 -34.02 38.37
C SER A 493 -1.29 -33.61 38.02
N ALA A 494 -1.70 -32.38 38.33
CA ALA A 494 -2.98 -31.82 37.93
C ALA A 494 -2.95 -31.25 36.49
N PHE A 495 -1.90 -31.48 35.71
CA PHE A 495 -1.79 -31.04 34.33
C PHE A 495 -1.90 -32.21 33.35
N VAL A 496 -2.69 -32.03 32.30
CA VAL A 496 -2.83 -32.98 31.19
C VAL A 496 -2.16 -32.43 29.94
N LYS A 497 -1.35 -33.28 29.29
CA LYS A 497 -0.68 -32.96 28.02
C LYS A 497 -1.73 -32.89 26.90
N ILE A 498 -1.64 -31.87 26.07
CA ILE A 498 -2.48 -31.71 24.88
C ILE A 498 -1.69 -32.32 23.71
N GLU A 499 -2.14 -33.46 23.18
CA GLU A 499 -1.50 -34.13 22.02
C GLU A 499 -2.10 -33.64 20.70
N ASP A 500 -1.24 -33.39 19.71
CA ASP A 500 -1.62 -32.96 18.36
C ASP A 500 -2.09 -34.16 17.51
N ALA A 501 -3.34 -34.15 17.07
CA ALA A 501 -3.88 -35.15 16.16
C ALA A 501 -3.89 -34.65 14.71
N ASN A 502 -3.08 -35.27 13.84
CA ASN A 502 -3.28 -35.26 12.38
C ASN A 502 -2.77 -36.56 11.76
N GLN A 503 -3.68 -37.49 11.46
CA GLN A 503 -3.56 -38.41 10.30
C GLN A 503 -4.92 -39.07 9.96
N THR A 504 -5.24 -39.05 8.65
CA THR A 504 -6.28 -39.77 7.89
C THR A 504 -7.69 -39.15 7.74
N ASN A 505 -8.27 -39.43 6.56
CA ASN A 505 -9.22 -38.64 5.77
C ASN A 505 -10.63 -38.42 6.36
N SER A 506 -11.21 -37.30 5.90
CA SER A 506 -12.65 -37.01 5.71
C SER A 506 -13.57 -37.04 6.93
N ASN A 507 -13.82 -35.87 7.53
CA ASN A 507 -15.15 -35.26 7.67
C ASN A 507 -15.13 -34.07 8.65
N SER A 508 -15.66 -32.94 8.18
CA SER A 508 -16.42 -31.91 8.92
C SER A 508 -15.94 -31.39 10.30
N ASN A 509 -15.75 -30.06 10.32
CA ASN A 509 -16.15 -29.10 11.36
C ASN A 509 -15.17 -28.74 12.52
N SER A 510 -14.53 -27.58 12.31
CA SER A 510 -14.14 -26.47 13.22
C SER A 510 -14.89 -26.37 14.57
N LYS A 511 -14.36 -25.81 15.68
CA LYS A 511 -13.83 -24.45 15.98
C LYS A 511 -13.18 -24.48 17.39
N ASN A 512 -11.97 -23.95 17.62
CA ASN A 512 -11.59 -22.56 17.95
C ASN A 512 -12.24 -21.97 19.23
N ASP A 513 -11.50 -21.18 20.03
CA ASP A 513 -11.65 -19.70 20.06
C ASP A 513 -10.76 -19.06 21.14
N LYS A 514 -10.24 -17.82 21.09
CA LYS A 514 -10.43 -16.61 20.23
C LYS A 514 -9.40 -15.55 20.73
N GLN A 515 -8.87 -14.54 20.02
CA GLN A 515 -9.26 -13.86 18.78
C GLN A 515 -9.25 -14.78 17.56
N GLU A 516 -10.46 -15.16 17.17
CA GLU A 516 -10.73 -15.72 15.86
C GLU A 516 -10.82 -14.59 14.86
N THR A 517 -9.88 -14.55 13.92
CA THR A 517 -10.21 -14.10 12.57
C THR A 517 -11.45 -14.85 12.11
N ASN A 518 -12.48 -14.15 11.65
CA ASN A 518 -13.66 -14.72 11.04
C ASN A 518 -13.25 -15.89 10.12
N LYS A 519 -13.48 -17.14 10.51
CA LYS A 519 -13.04 -18.31 9.73
C LYS A 519 -13.69 -18.41 8.35
N TYR A 520 -14.72 -17.59 8.11
CA TYR A 520 -15.44 -17.50 6.86
C TYR A 520 -14.98 -16.31 6.00
N ALA A 521 -13.96 -15.55 6.44
CA ALA A 521 -13.49 -14.34 5.77
C ALA A 521 -13.30 -14.53 4.25
N GLY A 522 -13.95 -13.68 3.46
CA GLY A 522 -13.88 -13.69 2.00
C GLY A 522 -14.73 -14.77 1.31
N THR A 523 -15.53 -15.53 2.06
CA THR A 523 -16.43 -16.54 1.49
C THR A 523 -17.86 -16.00 1.36
N LYS A 524 -18.64 -16.60 0.45
CA LYS A 524 -20.10 -16.38 0.40
C LYS A 524 -20.78 -16.74 1.73
N THR A 525 -20.21 -17.67 2.50
CA THR A 525 -20.72 -18.03 3.84
C THR A 525 -20.56 -16.89 4.83
N GLU A 526 -19.49 -16.09 4.78
CA GLU A 526 -19.38 -14.88 5.60
C GLU A 526 -20.48 -13.87 5.26
N GLN A 527 -20.75 -13.65 3.96
CA GLN A 527 -21.82 -12.76 3.53
C GLN A 527 -23.19 -13.25 4.02
N ASN A 528 -23.48 -14.54 3.84
CA ASN A 528 -24.71 -15.13 4.38
C ASN A 528 -24.81 -14.98 5.91
N LEU A 529 -23.70 -15.09 6.64
CA LEU A 529 -23.68 -14.90 8.10
C LEU A 529 -23.91 -13.44 8.50
N LYS A 530 -23.39 -12.47 7.74
CA LYS A 530 -23.65 -11.03 7.94
C LYS A 530 -25.10 -10.67 7.61
N GLU A 531 -25.64 -11.22 6.52
CA GLU A 531 -27.05 -11.07 6.15
C GLU A 531 -27.98 -11.69 7.20
N ALA A 532 -27.67 -12.90 7.68
CA ALA A 532 -28.40 -13.53 8.77
C ALA A 532 -28.32 -12.69 10.05
N LEU A 533 -27.13 -12.24 10.45
CA LEU A 533 -26.95 -11.36 11.59
C LEU A 533 -27.79 -10.08 11.49
N ALA A 534 -27.78 -9.41 10.34
CA ALA A 534 -28.59 -8.23 10.09
C ALA A 534 -30.10 -8.55 10.16
N GLY A 535 -30.54 -9.65 9.53
CA GLY A 535 -31.92 -10.12 9.53
C GLY A 535 -32.44 -10.40 10.95
N GLU A 536 -31.68 -11.15 11.76
CA GLU A 536 -32.07 -11.45 13.14
C GLU A 536 -32.06 -10.21 14.04
N SER A 537 -31.14 -9.26 13.78
CA SER A 537 -31.07 -8.00 14.52
C SER A 537 -32.28 -7.10 14.24
N ILE A 538 -32.71 -7.06 12.97
CA ILE A 538 -33.96 -6.39 12.56
C ILE A 538 -35.17 -7.11 13.15
N ALA A 539 -35.21 -8.45 13.11
CA ALA A 539 -36.32 -9.25 13.63
C ALA A 539 -36.51 -9.07 15.15
N ARG A 540 -35.42 -9.11 15.93
CA ARG A 540 -35.42 -8.83 17.37
C ARG A 540 -36.10 -7.50 17.67
N ASN A 541 -35.62 -6.41 17.06
CA ASN A 541 -36.14 -5.06 17.34
C ASN A 541 -37.60 -4.92 16.89
N LYS A 542 -37.93 -5.44 15.70
CA LYS A 542 -39.30 -5.46 15.17
C LYS A 542 -40.27 -6.15 16.13
N TYR A 543 -39.92 -7.33 16.66
CA TYR A 543 -40.79 -8.04 17.61
C TYR A 543 -40.87 -7.35 18.96
N THR A 544 -39.82 -6.68 19.43
CA THR A 544 -39.90 -5.83 20.62
C THR A 544 -40.89 -4.68 20.41
N PHE A 545 -40.84 -3.98 19.26
CA PHE A 545 -41.81 -2.93 18.94
C PHE A 545 -43.25 -3.46 18.83
N PHE A 546 -43.44 -4.65 18.25
CA PHE A 546 -44.77 -5.29 18.19
C PHE A 546 -45.28 -5.71 19.57
N ALA A 547 -44.38 -6.10 20.47
CA ALA A 547 -44.72 -6.39 21.85
C ALA A 547 -45.29 -5.14 22.54
N ASP A 548 -44.66 -3.98 22.36
CA ASP A 548 -45.14 -2.71 22.93
C ASP A 548 -46.57 -2.36 22.46
N VAL A 549 -46.86 -2.57 21.18
CA VAL A 549 -48.22 -2.41 20.63
C VAL A 549 -49.19 -3.39 21.31
N ALA A 550 -48.87 -4.69 21.34
CA ALA A 550 -49.73 -5.70 21.97
C ALA A 550 -49.94 -5.45 23.47
N LYS A 551 -48.93 -4.91 24.16
CA LYS A 551 -49.02 -4.52 25.57
C LYS A 551 -49.99 -3.36 25.77
N ASN A 552 -49.89 -2.33 24.93
CA ASN A 552 -50.75 -1.15 24.98
C ASN A 552 -52.21 -1.50 24.63
N GLU A 553 -52.42 -2.48 23.75
CA GLU A 553 -53.75 -3.02 23.41
C GLU A 553 -54.30 -4.00 24.46
N GLY A 554 -53.52 -4.33 25.50
CA GLY A 554 -53.93 -5.21 26.60
C GLY A 554 -53.82 -6.71 26.33
N TYR A 555 -53.19 -7.12 25.21
CA TYR A 555 -52.99 -8.53 24.86
C TYR A 555 -51.73 -9.11 25.52
N GLU A 556 -51.79 -9.34 26.84
CA GLU A 556 -50.64 -9.78 27.65
C GLU A 556 -49.97 -11.06 27.10
N GLN A 557 -50.74 -12.06 26.69
CA GLN A 557 -50.17 -13.31 26.17
C GLN A 557 -49.39 -13.08 24.86
N ILE A 558 -49.92 -12.24 23.96
CA ILE A 558 -49.29 -11.93 22.66
C ILE A 558 -48.03 -11.09 22.89
N TYR A 559 -48.09 -10.11 23.80
CA TYR A 559 -46.91 -9.35 24.26
C TYR A 559 -45.78 -10.27 24.73
N GLN A 560 -46.08 -11.22 25.63
CA GLN A 560 -45.08 -12.16 26.14
C GLN A 560 -44.53 -13.08 25.04
N LEU A 561 -45.35 -13.48 24.08
CA LEU A 561 -44.91 -14.29 22.93
C LEU A 561 -44.00 -13.49 21.99
N PHE A 562 -44.29 -12.22 21.72
CA PHE A 562 -43.40 -11.35 20.95
C PHE A 562 -42.08 -11.11 21.66
N LEU A 563 -42.07 -10.83 22.97
CA LEU A 563 -40.83 -10.69 23.74
C LEU A 563 -40.02 -11.98 23.78
N LYS A 564 -40.68 -13.12 23.96
CA LYS A 564 -40.02 -14.43 23.89
C LYS A 564 -39.36 -14.65 22.54
N THR A 565 -40.06 -14.32 21.45
CA THR A 565 -39.53 -14.45 20.09
C THR A 565 -38.37 -13.48 19.86
N ALA A 566 -38.47 -12.22 20.29
CA ALA A 566 -37.37 -11.26 20.25
C ALA A 566 -36.14 -11.75 21.03
N GLY A 567 -36.36 -12.41 22.17
CA GLY A 567 -35.31 -13.08 22.94
C GLY A 567 -34.63 -14.20 22.14
N ASN A 568 -35.39 -15.01 21.40
CA ASN A 568 -34.84 -16.03 20.51
C ASN A 568 -33.97 -15.40 19.41
N GLU A 569 -34.46 -14.36 18.72
CA GLU A 569 -33.69 -13.71 17.65
C GLU A 569 -32.42 -13.02 18.16
N ARG A 570 -32.43 -12.51 19.40
CA ARG A 570 -31.21 -12.02 20.05
C ARG A 570 -30.18 -13.14 20.20
N GLU A 571 -30.59 -14.33 20.62
CA GLU A 571 -29.68 -15.46 20.73
C GLU A 571 -29.22 -15.94 19.35
N HIS A 572 -30.09 -15.95 18.33
CA HIS A 572 -29.69 -16.25 16.95
C HIS A 572 -28.64 -15.26 16.42
N ALA A 573 -28.89 -13.95 16.58
CA ALA A 573 -27.93 -12.91 16.21
C ALA A 573 -26.59 -13.09 16.94
N LYS A 574 -26.61 -13.42 18.23
CA LYS A 574 -25.40 -13.67 19.02
C LYS A 574 -24.61 -14.89 18.50
N LEU A 575 -25.28 -15.94 18.03
CA LEU A 575 -24.61 -17.08 17.39
C LEU A 575 -23.81 -16.60 16.17
N TRP A 576 -24.43 -15.85 15.26
CA TRP A 576 -23.77 -15.34 14.05
C TRP A 576 -22.66 -14.35 14.37
N PHE A 577 -22.90 -13.43 15.31
CA PHE A 577 -21.92 -12.45 15.77
C PHE A 577 -20.67 -13.13 16.38
N LYS A 578 -20.86 -14.22 17.13
CA LYS A 578 -19.75 -15.06 17.63
C LYS A 578 -19.06 -15.81 16.49
N GLU A 579 -19.82 -16.35 15.53
CA GLU A 579 -19.27 -17.12 14.41
C GLU A 579 -18.42 -16.27 13.46
N LEU A 580 -18.74 -14.98 13.35
CA LEU A 580 -18.00 -13.94 12.62
C LEU A 580 -16.78 -13.41 13.40
N GLY A 581 -16.58 -13.84 14.65
CA GLY A 581 -15.43 -13.41 15.45
C GLY A 581 -15.53 -11.98 16.03
N TYR A 582 -16.71 -11.37 16.02
CA TYR A 582 -16.91 -9.97 16.45
C TYR A 582 -16.95 -9.76 17.97
N LEU A 583 -16.84 -10.82 18.78
CA LEU A 583 -16.76 -10.72 20.24
C LEU A 583 -15.29 -10.82 20.70
N GLY A 584 -14.75 -9.71 21.20
CA GLY A 584 -13.45 -9.64 21.87
C GLY A 584 -13.58 -9.45 23.38
N ASP A 585 -12.48 -9.01 24.02
CA ASP A 585 -12.51 -8.57 25.41
C ASP A 585 -13.14 -7.16 25.55
N THR A 586 -13.24 -6.63 26.78
CA THR A 586 -13.87 -5.31 27.00
C THR A 586 -13.16 -4.19 26.24
N SER A 587 -11.83 -4.22 26.12
CA SER A 587 -11.09 -3.21 25.37
C SER A 587 -11.33 -3.33 23.87
N ASP A 588 -11.26 -4.54 23.33
CA ASP A 588 -11.55 -4.82 21.92
C ASP A 588 -12.99 -4.39 21.55
N ASN A 589 -13.96 -4.73 22.40
CA ASN A 589 -15.36 -4.40 22.16
C ASN A 589 -15.64 -2.88 22.26
N LEU A 590 -14.98 -2.17 23.19
CA LEU A 590 -15.10 -0.71 23.30
C LEU A 590 -14.46 0.00 22.10
N LEU A 591 -13.33 -0.51 21.61
CA LEU A 591 -12.70 0.02 20.40
C LEU A 591 -13.57 -0.23 19.17
N HIS A 592 -14.05 -1.47 18.99
CA HIS A 592 -14.95 -1.84 17.90
C HIS A 592 -16.25 -1.00 17.93
N GLY A 593 -16.82 -0.77 19.12
CA GLY A 593 -17.94 0.16 19.30
C GLY A 593 -17.57 1.57 18.86
N ALA A 594 -16.50 2.16 19.40
CA ALA A 594 -16.08 3.51 19.05
C ALA A 594 -15.81 3.72 17.55
N GLU A 595 -15.20 2.74 16.87
CA GLU A 595 -14.94 2.80 15.43
C GLU A 595 -16.22 2.66 14.59
N GLY A 596 -17.15 1.82 15.02
CA GLY A 596 -18.48 1.71 14.43
C GLY A 596 -19.23 3.05 14.52
N GLU A 597 -19.35 3.60 15.73
CA GLU A 597 -19.99 4.90 15.97
C GLU A 597 -19.32 6.02 15.15
N HIS A 598 -17.99 6.05 15.07
CA HIS A 598 -17.24 7.03 14.27
C HIS A 598 -17.63 7.00 12.79
N TYR A 599 -17.68 5.81 12.20
CA TYR A 599 -18.11 5.61 10.82
C TYR A 599 -19.57 6.04 10.63
N GLU A 600 -20.44 5.74 11.59
CA GLU A 600 -21.86 6.08 11.50
C GLU A 600 -22.10 7.59 11.39
N TRP A 601 -21.46 8.43 12.22
CA TRP A 601 -21.69 9.87 12.15
C TRP A 601 -20.83 10.63 11.14
N THR A 602 -19.61 10.15 10.81
CA THR A 602 -18.74 10.85 9.86
C THR A 602 -19.06 10.55 8.40
N ASP A 603 -19.56 9.35 8.11
CA ASP A 603 -19.82 8.88 6.74
C ASP A 603 -21.29 8.47 6.58
N MET A 604 -21.76 7.44 7.28
CA MET A 604 -23.05 6.81 6.99
C MET A 604 -24.23 7.78 7.08
N TYR A 605 -24.49 8.37 8.25
CA TYR A 605 -25.61 9.30 8.44
C TYR A 605 -25.40 10.64 7.73
N ALA A 606 -24.15 11.10 7.59
CA ALA A 606 -23.85 12.32 6.84
C ALA A 606 -24.22 12.18 5.35
N ARG A 607 -23.88 11.03 4.75
CA ARG A 607 -24.21 10.71 3.37
C ARG A 607 -25.70 10.42 3.20
N PHE A 608 -26.34 9.69 4.11
CA PHE A 608 -27.79 9.46 4.08
C PHE A 608 -28.60 10.75 4.19
N ALA A 609 -28.17 11.70 5.00
CA ALA A 609 -28.79 13.01 5.08
C ALA A 609 -28.71 13.76 3.75
N LYS A 610 -27.53 13.75 3.11
CA LYS A 610 -27.31 14.37 1.80
C LYS A 610 -28.16 13.72 0.72
N ASP A 611 -28.17 12.40 0.64
CA ASP A 611 -28.95 11.64 -0.34
C ASP A 611 -30.46 11.95 -0.17
N ALA A 612 -30.96 11.96 1.08
CA ALA A 612 -32.34 12.30 1.37
C ALA A 612 -32.70 13.75 1.02
N GLU A 613 -31.79 14.71 1.21
CA GLU A 613 -31.98 16.10 0.82
C GLU A 613 -32.03 16.27 -0.71
N GLU A 614 -31.13 15.59 -1.45
CA GLU A 614 -31.09 15.58 -2.91
C GLU A 614 -32.37 14.96 -3.52
N GLU A 615 -32.95 13.97 -2.85
CA GLU A 615 -34.22 13.33 -3.24
C GLU A 615 -35.47 14.11 -2.79
N GLY A 616 -35.31 15.19 -2.01
CA GLY A 616 -36.40 16.04 -1.53
C GLY A 616 -37.10 15.56 -0.24
N PHE A 617 -36.51 14.63 0.49
CA PHE A 617 -36.98 14.10 1.78
C PHE A 617 -36.38 14.87 2.98
N PHE A 618 -36.61 16.18 3.05
CA PHE A 618 -35.98 17.09 4.02
C PHE A 618 -36.18 16.67 5.49
N ASP A 619 -37.39 16.26 5.87
CA ASP A 619 -37.68 15.82 7.25
C ASP A 619 -36.89 14.56 7.66
N LEU A 620 -36.54 13.71 6.67
CA LEU A 620 -35.74 12.51 6.91
C LEU A 620 -34.25 12.85 6.94
N ALA A 621 -33.81 13.77 6.08
CA ALA A 621 -32.46 14.31 6.11
C ALA A 621 -32.14 14.94 7.48
N GLU A 622 -33.05 15.75 8.04
CA GLU A 622 -32.89 16.33 9.38
C GLU A 622 -32.79 15.25 10.46
N LYS A 623 -33.60 14.19 10.38
CA LYS A 623 -33.50 13.05 11.32
C LYS A 623 -32.14 12.35 11.23
N PHE A 624 -31.60 12.11 10.04
CA PHE A 624 -30.28 11.51 9.89
C PHE A 624 -29.18 12.40 10.48
N ILE A 625 -29.27 13.72 10.30
CA ILE A 625 -28.34 14.68 10.91
C ILE A 625 -28.39 14.61 12.44
N GLU A 626 -29.59 14.62 13.02
CA GLU A 626 -29.75 14.58 14.47
C GLU A 626 -29.30 13.24 15.08
N VAL A 627 -29.57 12.12 14.40
CA VAL A 627 -29.05 10.80 14.83
C VAL A 627 -27.52 10.77 14.76
N GLY A 628 -26.92 11.28 13.68
CA GLY A 628 -25.45 11.37 13.58
C GLY A 628 -24.81 12.18 14.71
N LYS A 629 -25.45 13.26 15.18
CA LYS A 629 -24.98 14.01 16.37
C LYS A 629 -24.99 13.16 17.64
N ILE A 630 -25.95 12.24 17.76
CA ILE A 630 -26.06 11.31 18.90
C ILE A 630 -24.96 10.24 18.82
N GLU A 631 -24.71 9.63 17.67
CA GLU A 631 -23.68 8.59 17.52
C GLU A 631 -22.27 9.15 17.84
N LYS A 632 -22.01 10.43 17.54
CA LYS A 632 -20.78 11.09 18.00
C LYS A 632 -20.61 11.07 19.53
N SER A 633 -21.70 11.24 20.28
CA SER A 633 -21.69 11.13 21.74
C SER A 633 -21.42 9.70 22.21
N HIS A 634 -21.86 8.69 21.45
CA HIS A 634 -21.51 7.28 21.70
C HIS A 634 -20.03 7.01 21.47
N GLU A 635 -19.45 7.51 20.36
CA GLU A 635 -18.01 7.42 20.11
C GLU A 635 -17.22 8.04 21.27
N ASP A 636 -17.53 9.27 21.66
CA ASP A 636 -16.85 9.98 22.75
C ASP A 636 -16.92 9.18 24.07
N ARG A 637 -18.08 8.59 24.35
CA ARG A 637 -18.28 7.71 25.52
C ARG A 637 -17.39 6.48 25.44
N TYR A 638 -17.41 5.75 24.33
CA TYR A 638 -16.63 4.51 24.19
C TYR A 638 -15.13 4.76 24.17
N ARG A 639 -14.65 5.83 23.54
CA ARG A 639 -13.22 6.21 23.60
C ARG A 639 -12.79 6.58 25.02
N LYS A 640 -13.62 7.28 25.78
CA LYS A 640 -13.32 7.62 27.18
C LYS A 640 -13.30 6.38 28.08
N LEU A 641 -14.24 5.45 27.88
CA LEU A 641 -14.24 4.17 28.58
C LEU A 641 -13.03 3.31 28.20
N LEU A 642 -12.68 3.24 26.92
CA LEU A 642 -11.50 2.53 26.44
C LEU A 642 -10.23 3.09 27.06
N ASN A 643 -10.08 4.41 27.09
CA ASN A 643 -8.96 5.07 27.75
C ASN A 643 -8.89 4.70 29.24
N ASN A 644 -10.02 4.70 29.95
CA ASN A 644 -10.07 4.28 31.35
C ASN A 644 -9.60 2.83 31.52
N VAL A 645 -10.00 1.91 30.64
CA VAL A 645 -9.56 0.51 30.70
C VAL A 645 -8.06 0.39 30.44
N GLN A 646 -7.54 1.05 29.39
CA GLN A 646 -6.13 0.99 29.00
C GLN A 646 -5.20 1.63 30.04
N MET A 647 -5.62 2.77 30.61
CA MET A 647 -4.86 3.49 31.63
C MET A 647 -5.08 2.92 33.05
N LYS A 648 -5.83 1.82 33.18
CA LYS A 648 -6.23 1.21 34.46
C LYS A 648 -6.96 2.18 35.41
N GLN A 649 -7.60 3.19 34.85
CA GLN A 649 -8.34 4.22 35.57
C GLN A 649 -9.82 3.86 35.80
N VAL A 650 -10.24 2.64 35.49
CA VAL A 650 -11.62 2.16 35.76
C VAL A 650 -11.89 2.19 37.26
N PHE A 651 -10.93 1.70 38.06
CA PHE A 651 -11.04 1.56 39.52
C PHE A 651 -9.98 2.37 40.27
N GLU A 652 -9.29 3.29 39.58
CA GLU A 652 -8.26 4.17 40.14
C GLU A 652 -8.36 5.57 39.52
N LYS A 653 -8.33 6.63 40.34
CA LYS A 653 -8.35 8.02 39.91
C LYS A 653 -7.15 8.78 40.49
N SER A 654 -6.74 9.86 39.81
CA SER A 654 -5.60 10.69 40.22
C SER A 654 -5.83 11.42 41.55
N GLY A 655 -7.08 11.79 41.83
CA GLY A 655 -7.55 12.39 43.08
C GLY A 655 -8.41 11.44 43.91
N GLU A 656 -8.74 11.85 45.14
CA GLU A 656 -9.73 11.12 45.94
C GLU A 656 -11.11 11.23 45.29
N THR A 657 -11.82 10.10 45.21
CA THR A 657 -13.17 10.04 44.68
C THR A 657 -14.04 9.13 45.54
N MET A 658 -15.35 9.30 45.44
CA MET A 658 -16.33 8.47 46.13
C MET A 658 -16.69 7.28 45.23
N TRP A 659 -16.41 6.08 45.72
CA TRP A 659 -16.79 4.84 45.05
C TRP A 659 -18.08 4.29 45.67
N GLU A 660 -18.99 3.82 44.82
CA GLU A 660 -20.26 3.22 45.21
C GLU A 660 -20.35 1.78 44.71
N CYS A 661 -20.74 0.85 45.60
CA CYS A 661 -20.98 -0.54 45.23
C CYS A 661 -22.36 -0.71 44.59
N LEU A 662 -22.39 -1.05 43.30
CA LEU A 662 -23.58 -1.32 42.49
C LEU A 662 -24.51 -2.40 43.06
N ASN A 663 -23.99 -3.31 43.91
CA ASN A 663 -24.80 -4.38 44.49
C ASN A 663 -25.51 -3.99 45.80
N CYS A 664 -24.90 -3.15 46.63
CA CYS A 664 -25.45 -2.86 47.98
C CYS A 664 -25.38 -1.39 48.42
N GLY A 665 -24.95 -0.48 47.54
CA GLY A 665 -24.85 0.96 47.81
C GLY A 665 -23.74 1.37 48.79
N HIS A 666 -22.79 0.49 49.12
CA HIS A 666 -21.71 0.85 50.05
C HIS A 666 -20.81 1.93 49.45
N LEU A 667 -20.62 3.03 50.20
CA LEU A 667 -19.81 4.18 49.82
C LEU A 667 -18.44 4.14 50.50
N VAL A 668 -17.39 4.42 49.72
CA VAL A 668 -16.02 4.47 50.21
C VAL A 668 -15.22 5.56 49.49
N MET A 669 -14.52 6.38 50.27
CA MET A 669 -13.63 7.42 49.74
C MET A 669 -12.22 6.88 49.54
N GLY A 670 -11.63 7.16 48.37
CA GLY A 670 -10.23 6.86 48.12
C GLY A 670 -9.83 7.05 46.67
N LYS A 671 -8.51 7.01 46.41
CA LYS A 671 -7.98 7.04 45.03
C LYS A 671 -8.30 5.75 44.25
N LYS A 672 -8.54 4.63 44.95
CA LYS A 672 -8.84 3.32 44.38
C LYS A 672 -10.12 2.75 44.95
N ALA A 673 -10.90 2.06 44.13
CA ALA A 673 -12.00 1.24 44.60
C ALA A 673 -11.44 0.03 45.38
N PRO A 674 -12.10 -0.43 46.45
CA PRO A 674 -11.66 -1.63 47.17
C PRO A 674 -11.66 -2.88 46.28
N ASP A 675 -10.67 -3.75 46.45
CA ASP A 675 -10.60 -5.03 45.72
C ASP A 675 -11.84 -5.91 45.98
N VAL A 676 -12.42 -5.79 47.18
CA VAL A 676 -13.64 -6.48 47.61
C VAL A 676 -14.49 -5.51 48.45
N CYS A 677 -15.79 -5.47 48.19
CA CYS A 677 -16.71 -4.69 49.00
C CYS A 677 -16.71 -5.20 50.46
N PRO A 678 -16.45 -4.35 51.47
CA PRO A 678 -16.36 -4.79 52.85
C PRO A 678 -17.70 -5.29 53.41
N VAL A 679 -18.82 -4.86 52.80
CA VAL A 679 -20.19 -5.22 53.21
C VAL A 679 -20.64 -6.52 52.54
N CYS A 680 -20.88 -6.51 51.23
CA CYS A 680 -21.49 -7.64 50.52
C CYS A 680 -20.48 -8.64 49.94
N LYS A 681 -19.17 -8.36 50.05
CA LYS A 681 -18.07 -9.22 49.57
C LYS A 681 -17.99 -9.43 48.05
N TYR A 682 -18.69 -8.62 47.26
CA TYR A 682 -18.55 -8.61 45.81
C TYR A 682 -17.21 -7.97 45.38
N ALA A 683 -16.69 -8.43 44.23
CA ALA A 683 -15.40 -8.00 43.70
C ALA A 683 -15.41 -6.52 43.27
N GLN A 684 -14.21 -5.95 43.09
CA GLN A 684 -13.96 -4.56 42.66
C GLN A 684 -14.79 -4.13 41.44
N GLY A 685 -15.10 -5.05 40.52
CA GLY A 685 -15.91 -4.79 39.32
C GLY A 685 -17.34 -4.30 39.59
N PHE A 686 -17.81 -4.38 40.83
CA PHE A 686 -19.10 -3.84 41.26
C PHE A 686 -19.00 -2.41 41.79
N PHE A 687 -17.84 -1.75 41.76
CA PHE A 687 -17.72 -0.36 42.15
C PHE A 687 -17.76 0.57 40.93
N GLU A 688 -18.48 1.66 41.06
CA GLU A 688 -18.44 2.80 40.14
C GLU A 688 -18.11 4.09 40.88
N VAL A 689 -17.74 5.13 40.14
CA VAL A 689 -17.64 6.48 40.73
C VAL A 689 -19.06 6.99 40.93
N ARG A 690 -19.41 7.37 42.16
CA ARG A 690 -20.75 7.86 42.49
C ARG A 690 -21.10 9.07 41.63
N ALA A 691 -22.18 8.95 40.86
CA ALA A 691 -22.76 10.05 40.13
C ALA A 691 -23.84 10.71 41.00
N GLU A 692 -23.71 12.01 41.27
CA GLU A 692 -24.78 12.82 41.88
C GLU A 692 -25.41 13.67 40.79
N ASN A 693 -26.65 13.33 40.43
CA ASN A 693 -27.44 14.02 39.42
C ASN A 693 -28.85 14.38 39.91
N TYR A 694 -29.05 14.39 41.24
CA TYR A 694 -30.29 14.73 41.94
C TYR A 694 -30.08 15.86 42.94
#